data_AF-A0A238LG82-F1
#
_entry.id   AF-A0A238LG82-F1
#
_cell.length_a   1.000
_cell.length_b   1.000
_cell.length_c   1.000
_cell.angle_alpha   90.00
_cell.angle_beta   90.00
_cell.angle_gamma   90.00
#
_symmetry.space_group_name_H-M   'P 1'
#
loop_
_entity.id
_entity.type
_entity.pdbx_description
1 polymer ?
#
loop_
_entity_poly.entity_id
_entity_poly.type
_entity_poly.pdbx_seq_one_letter_code
_entity_poly.pdbx_strand_id
1 'polypeptide(L)'
;MQDTRITAVLGPTNTGKTHYAIERMLGYRTGVIGLPLRLLAREVYDKIVKLRGPSVVALVTGEERIVPPRAQYWVCTVEAMPEGMGCDFLAVDEIQLCADPERGHVFTDRLLHARGQFETLFLGSATMKPAIAALVDKVQFMHRERFSTLSYSGSKKISRMPERAAIVGFSVDSVYAIAELLRRQKGGAAVVMGALSPRTRNAQVEMYQSGEVDYLVATDAIGMGLNLDIKHVAFSSLIKFDGHRMRHLAADELAQIAGRAGRHLTSGTFGVTGEAPPLDDDTIEAIENHQFRPVARLMWRNSRLQFGSPARLIQTLEERTTNDWLTRVRESDDLAALKALSENAEVLARASDGPSVRLLWDVCRIPDFRGISRAEHAVLLTQIYGYLHQSDKVPDSYLATQLARIDRTDGDIDTLSKRLAYIRTWTYVAQRKGWTNDESHWREATRAVEDRLSDALHGALTQRFVDRRTSVLARRLKQKEILVAEVNDKGEVTVEGEFLGRLEGFRFRADKTGSPDEAKTLRQATSQALAPQFHLLADRFYNSPDTEIDFTEQGGLMWGDHAVGKLVAGADPLKPQVAAFVDDEAGPDVIAKVQRRLQHFIDRKIAAAMEPLLALQSDETLTGLAKGFAFRLVENFGIIPRGDVAEDVKALDQEARGQLRKHGIRFGQFTIFMQPLLKPAPTRLRLVLWSLAGGLDEFPESPPPGVVTVQAAKGAPQGYFAMAGYRAAGERAIRIDMLERLADMLRDKDSRGGFEATPDMLSITGMTLEQFSHLMEGLGYKAEKGERPKVKAAPAAPAPTGNDAPTPPTEVPGDAPAEAPAIPPAEVPPGGPDETPIPTPQETPVDAPPELVAEVALTDEPALAPETMDAAPETPEALREMPDAPAEPAELYSTAPEAAAEMEVFYTFTWGGRGQRREQNAGQRRGKPQGNADNRGKGDRPKGKGKGKPRGEKSSNKPQSFEAKPRREKQIDPDNPFAAALSGFKPK
;
A
#
# COMPACT_ATOMS: atom_id res chain seq x y z
N MET A 1 16.12 69.48 22.33
CA MET A 1 15.50 68.16 22.54
C MET A 1 14.87 67.75 21.23
N GLN A 2 15.40 66.73 20.55
CA GLN A 2 14.72 66.17 19.37
C GLN A 2 13.45 65.46 19.89
N ASP A 3 12.28 65.83 19.37
CA ASP A 3 10.99 65.26 19.79
C ASP A 3 10.97 63.78 19.36
N THR A 4 10.94 62.85 20.33
CA THR A 4 10.87 61.40 20.08
C THR A 4 9.54 61.06 19.40
N ARG A 5 9.57 60.41 18.23
CA ARG A 5 8.35 60.04 17.51
C ARG A 5 7.73 58.78 18.13
N ILE A 6 6.49 58.87 18.58
CA ILE A 6 5.72 57.71 19.06
C ILE A 6 4.58 57.43 18.08
N THR A 7 4.51 56.20 17.56
CA THR A 7 3.48 55.80 16.60
C THR A 7 2.82 54.49 17.00
N ALA A 8 1.50 54.47 17.09
CA ALA A 8 0.69 53.28 17.23
C ALA A 8 0.22 52.80 15.85
N VAL A 9 0.73 51.66 15.40
CA VAL A 9 0.34 50.99 14.16
C VAL A 9 -0.74 49.96 14.48
N LEU A 10 -1.99 50.28 14.18
CA LEU A 10 -3.15 49.51 14.63
C LEU A 10 -3.95 48.92 13.46
N GLY A 11 -4.32 47.65 13.58
CA GLY A 11 -5.15 46.95 12.58
C GLY A 11 -5.29 45.45 12.88
N PRO A 12 -6.14 44.71 12.15
CA PRO A 12 -6.34 43.27 12.34
C PRO A 12 -5.08 42.44 12.07
N THR A 13 -5.14 41.13 12.28
CA THR A 13 -4.08 40.18 11.87
C THR A 13 -3.91 40.16 10.34
N ASN A 14 -2.76 39.66 9.85
CA ASN A 14 -2.43 39.63 8.41
C ASN A 14 -2.41 41.02 7.71
N THR A 15 -1.76 42.00 8.35
CA THR A 15 -1.67 43.42 7.90
C THR A 15 -0.22 43.91 7.66
N GLY A 16 0.78 43.03 7.85
CA GLY A 16 2.20 43.37 7.66
C GLY A 16 2.79 44.33 8.70
N LYS A 17 2.17 44.53 9.87
CA LYS A 17 2.65 45.45 10.92
C LYS A 17 4.05 45.11 11.43
N THR A 18 4.29 43.85 11.78
CA THR A 18 5.60 43.39 12.27
C THR A 18 6.68 43.52 11.19
N HIS A 19 6.35 43.26 9.93
CA HIS A 19 7.27 43.47 8.80
C HIS A 19 7.68 44.95 8.69
N TYR A 20 6.71 45.86 8.73
CA TYR A 20 6.96 47.29 8.75
C TYR A 20 7.86 47.71 9.93
N ALA A 21 7.62 47.19 11.13
CA ALA A 21 8.45 47.50 12.29
C ALA A 21 9.90 47.02 12.13
N ILE A 22 10.11 45.83 11.55
CA ILE A 22 11.45 45.30 11.26
C ILE A 22 12.16 46.20 10.23
N GLU A 23 11.48 46.56 9.13
CA GLU A 23 12.05 47.47 8.12
C GLU A 23 12.44 48.83 8.71
N ARG A 24 11.58 49.41 9.56
CA ARG A 24 11.87 50.65 10.28
C ARG A 24 13.07 50.48 11.19
N MET A 25 13.08 49.43 12.03
CA MET A 25 14.17 49.15 12.97
C MET A 25 15.52 49.06 12.28
N LEU A 26 15.58 48.36 11.14
CA LEU A 26 16.81 48.15 10.37
C LEU A 26 17.33 49.41 9.65
N GLY A 27 16.54 50.50 9.65
CA GLY A 27 16.95 51.84 9.22
C GLY A 27 17.66 52.66 10.31
N TYR A 28 17.64 52.20 11.56
CA TYR A 28 18.34 52.84 12.69
C TYR A 28 19.61 52.08 13.08
N ARG A 29 20.52 52.74 13.82
CA ARG A 29 21.81 52.15 14.24
C ARG A 29 21.64 51.10 15.32
N THR A 30 20.70 51.32 16.24
CA THR A 30 20.36 50.38 17.31
C THR A 30 18.85 50.20 17.40
N GLY A 31 18.41 49.01 17.79
CA GLY A 31 16.97 48.73 17.84
C GLY A 31 16.61 47.63 18.81
N VAL A 32 15.45 47.75 19.45
CA VAL A 32 14.89 46.71 20.31
C VAL A 32 13.45 46.42 19.86
N ILE A 33 13.11 45.15 19.67
CA ILE A 33 11.75 44.70 19.39
C ILE A 33 11.29 43.67 20.42
N GLY A 34 10.22 44.00 21.13
CA GLY A 34 9.53 43.13 22.07
C GLY A 34 8.38 42.39 21.39
N LEU A 35 8.41 41.06 21.45
CA LEU A 35 7.43 40.16 20.83
C LEU A 35 6.70 39.36 21.92
N PRO A 36 5.43 38.99 21.72
CA PRO A 36 4.63 38.37 22.78
C PRO A 36 5.00 36.91 23.06
N LEU A 37 5.64 36.25 22.09
CA LEU A 37 5.91 34.81 22.10
C LEU A 37 7.36 34.52 21.69
N ARG A 38 7.93 33.50 22.34
CA ARG A 38 9.28 33.00 22.05
C ARG A 38 9.46 32.60 20.58
N LEU A 39 8.46 31.94 19.99
CA LEU A 39 8.51 31.50 18.58
C LEU A 39 8.60 32.67 17.62
N LEU A 40 7.85 33.75 17.86
CA LEU A 40 7.95 34.98 17.09
C LEU A 40 9.30 35.66 17.27
N ALA A 41 9.80 35.73 18.50
CA ALA A 41 11.14 36.26 18.77
C ALA A 41 12.21 35.49 17.98
N ARG A 42 12.12 34.16 17.95
CA ARG A 42 13.04 33.33 17.17
C ARG A 42 12.90 33.57 15.66
N GLU A 43 11.69 33.60 15.14
CA GLU A 43 11.45 33.84 13.71
C GLU A 43 11.99 35.21 13.26
N VAL A 44 11.74 36.26 14.06
CA VAL A 44 12.24 37.61 13.79
C VAL A 44 13.76 37.68 13.91
N TYR A 45 14.34 37.00 14.91
CA TYR A 45 15.79 36.87 15.05
C TYR A 45 16.41 36.24 13.80
N ASP A 46 15.93 35.08 13.37
CA ASP A 46 16.48 34.37 12.21
C ASP A 46 16.34 35.21 10.92
N LYS A 47 15.24 35.96 10.76
CA LYS A 47 15.06 36.92 9.64
C LYS A 47 16.09 38.03 9.67
N ILE A 48 16.32 38.66 10.83
CA ILE A 48 17.27 39.77 10.92
C ILE A 48 18.72 39.27 10.80
N VAL A 49 19.03 38.10 11.36
CA VAL A 49 20.34 37.43 11.17
C VAL A 49 20.63 37.18 9.70
N LYS A 50 19.64 36.74 8.91
CA LYS A 50 19.81 36.61 7.45
C LYS A 50 20.12 37.94 6.74
N LEU A 51 19.64 39.07 7.28
CA LEU A 51 19.80 40.41 6.68
C LEU A 51 21.02 41.20 7.18
N ARG A 52 21.51 40.92 8.39
CA ARG A 52 22.59 41.69 9.07
C ARG A 52 23.74 40.84 9.59
N GLY A 53 23.59 39.51 9.57
CA GLY A 53 24.56 38.55 10.13
C GLY A 53 24.37 38.33 11.64
N PRO A 54 24.85 37.19 12.18
CA PRO A 54 24.63 36.80 13.58
C PRO A 54 25.43 37.63 14.59
N SER A 55 26.48 38.33 14.16
CA SER A 55 27.39 39.05 15.07
C SER A 55 26.81 40.34 15.68
N VAL A 56 25.68 40.82 15.17
CA VAL A 56 25.06 42.10 15.58
C VAL A 56 23.61 41.97 16.06
N VAL A 57 23.08 40.75 16.11
CA VAL A 57 21.69 40.48 16.50
C VAL A 57 21.68 39.65 17.78
N ALA A 58 20.98 40.13 18.80
CA ALA A 58 20.74 39.40 20.03
C ALA A 58 19.34 38.78 20.04
N LEU A 59 19.23 37.58 20.61
CA LEU A 59 17.97 36.94 20.97
C LEU A 59 17.91 36.82 22.49
N VAL A 60 16.90 37.42 23.12
CA VAL A 60 16.71 37.34 24.57
C VAL A 60 15.28 36.94 24.90
N THR A 61 15.13 35.74 25.44
CA THR A 61 13.84 35.19 25.89
C THR A 61 13.99 34.65 27.31
N GLY A 62 12.93 34.10 27.91
CA GLY A 62 13.03 33.49 29.25
C GLY A 62 13.90 32.22 29.26
N GLU A 63 13.91 31.49 28.15
CA GLU A 63 14.51 30.17 27.99
C GLU A 63 15.62 30.11 26.93
N GLU A 64 15.98 31.22 26.30
CA GLU A 64 17.14 31.27 25.40
C GLU A 64 17.76 32.65 25.39
N ARG A 65 19.09 32.72 25.52
CA ARG A 65 19.85 33.96 25.50
C ARG A 65 21.08 33.85 24.59
N ILE A 66 21.06 34.58 23.48
CA ILE A 66 22.16 34.73 22.53
C ILE A 66 22.50 36.21 22.44
N VAL A 67 23.68 36.61 22.94
CA VAL A 67 24.11 38.01 22.94
C VAL A 67 25.53 38.09 22.40
N PRO A 68 25.72 38.46 21.13
CA PRO A 68 27.06 38.64 20.58
C PRO A 68 27.72 39.92 21.15
N PRO A 69 29.07 40.00 21.19
CA PRO A 69 29.77 41.16 21.75
C PRO A 69 29.45 42.51 21.07
N ARG A 70 28.99 42.48 19.81
CA ARG A 70 28.68 43.66 18.99
C ARG A 70 27.18 43.81 18.71
N ALA A 71 26.31 43.33 19.61
CA ALA A 71 24.86 43.39 19.44
C ALA A 71 24.35 44.83 19.27
N GLN A 72 23.66 45.09 18.15
CA GLN A 72 23.02 46.37 17.80
C GLN A 72 21.49 46.23 17.78
N TYR A 73 20.99 45.06 17.36
CA TYR A 73 19.57 44.76 17.27
C TYR A 73 19.20 43.69 18.29
N TRP A 74 18.22 43.99 19.13
CA TRP A 74 17.76 43.10 20.20
C TRP A 74 16.36 42.62 19.89
N VAL A 75 16.25 41.32 19.66
CA VAL A 75 14.98 40.63 19.46
C VAL A 75 14.65 39.89 20.75
N CYS A 76 13.53 40.20 21.37
CA CYS A 76 13.21 39.67 22.69
C CYS A 76 11.73 39.38 22.87
N THR A 77 11.41 38.54 23.84
CA THR A 77 10.06 38.56 24.41
C THR A 77 9.85 39.84 25.20
N VAL A 78 8.62 40.35 25.28
CA VAL A 78 8.32 41.60 25.99
C VAL A 78 8.77 41.56 27.46
N GLU A 79 8.67 40.41 28.12
CA GLU A 79 9.15 40.16 29.49
C GLU A 79 10.67 40.21 29.62
N ALA A 80 11.39 39.81 28.58
CA ALA A 80 12.85 39.76 28.56
C ALA A 80 13.47 41.00 27.90
N MET A 81 12.63 41.98 27.54
CA MET A 81 13.06 43.22 26.91
C MET A 81 14.01 43.99 27.83
N PRO A 82 15.24 44.32 27.37
CA PRO A 82 16.21 45.04 28.19
C PRO A 82 15.71 46.43 28.58
N GLU A 83 15.74 46.74 29.87
CA GLU A 83 15.37 48.07 30.39
C GLU A 83 16.59 49.00 30.38
N GLY A 84 16.36 50.29 30.10
CA GLY A 84 17.38 51.34 30.27
C GLY A 84 18.57 51.29 29.29
N MET A 85 18.57 50.40 28.29
CA MET A 85 19.67 50.27 27.32
C MET A 85 19.85 51.50 26.42
N GLY A 86 18.78 52.29 26.22
CA GLY A 86 18.80 53.49 25.37
C GLY A 86 19.07 53.17 23.90
N CYS A 87 18.05 52.70 23.17
CA CYS A 87 18.14 52.38 21.74
C CYS A 87 17.54 53.47 20.86
N ASP A 88 17.99 53.60 19.61
CA ASP A 88 17.48 54.58 18.64
C ASP A 88 16.01 54.29 18.30
N PHE A 89 15.67 53.01 18.13
CA PHE A 89 14.35 52.51 17.76
C PHE A 89 13.84 51.48 18.77
N LEU A 90 12.57 51.60 19.17
CA LEU A 90 11.90 50.64 20.02
C LEU A 90 10.57 50.21 19.41
N ALA A 91 10.26 48.91 19.42
CA ALA A 91 8.95 48.39 19.06
C ALA A 91 8.40 47.40 20.08
N VAL A 92 7.10 47.44 20.34
CA VAL A 92 6.37 46.43 21.13
C VAL A 92 5.21 45.91 20.29
N ASP A 93 5.20 44.61 20.03
CA ASP A 93 4.16 43.93 19.25
C ASP A 93 3.02 43.39 20.13
N GLU A 94 1.84 43.20 19.53
CA GLU A 94 0.59 42.78 20.18
C GLU A 94 0.23 43.58 21.45
N ILE A 95 0.28 44.92 21.37
CA ILE A 95 0.07 45.82 22.51
C ILE A 95 -1.30 45.67 23.17
N GLN A 96 -2.30 45.07 22.52
CA GLN A 96 -3.58 44.74 23.15
C GLN A 96 -3.45 43.72 24.30
N LEU A 97 -2.33 43.00 24.39
CA LEU A 97 -2.04 42.15 25.55
C LEU A 97 -1.89 42.94 26.85
N CYS A 98 -1.84 44.27 26.84
CA CYS A 98 -2.04 45.08 28.05
C CYS A 98 -3.34 44.73 28.81
N ALA A 99 -4.37 44.22 28.12
CA ALA A 99 -5.62 43.78 28.74
C ALA A 99 -5.58 42.36 29.31
N ASP A 100 -4.51 41.60 29.07
CA ASP A 100 -4.39 40.21 29.51
C ASP A 100 -4.33 40.11 31.05
N PRO A 101 -5.20 39.31 31.70
CA PRO A 101 -5.31 39.25 33.16
C PRO A 101 -4.06 38.78 33.92
N GLU A 102 -3.15 38.06 33.25
CA GLU A 102 -2.01 37.40 33.89
C GLU A 102 -0.70 38.15 33.58
N ARG A 103 -0.40 38.35 32.29
CA ARG A 103 0.86 38.93 31.81
C ARG A 103 0.72 40.39 31.34
N GLY A 104 -0.50 40.92 31.23
CA GLY A 104 -0.73 42.24 30.65
C GLY A 104 -0.06 43.39 31.38
N HIS A 105 0.21 43.22 32.68
CA HIS A 105 0.94 44.20 33.48
C HIS A 105 2.36 44.50 32.95
N VAL A 106 3.03 43.52 32.31
CA VAL A 106 4.34 43.72 31.69
C VAL A 106 4.21 44.60 30.43
N PHE A 107 3.23 44.31 29.59
CA PHE A 107 2.96 45.10 28.38
C PHE A 107 2.56 46.52 28.72
N THR A 108 1.73 46.70 29.75
CA THR A 108 1.33 48.01 30.26
C THR A 108 2.54 48.79 30.78
N ASP A 109 3.46 48.16 31.51
CA ASP A 109 4.70 48.80 31.92
C ASP A 109 5.52 49.29 30.71
N ARG A 110 5.67 48.45 29.67
CA ARG A 110 6.37 48.85 28.43
C ARG A 110 5.64 49.98 27.68
N LEU A 111 4.32 49.95 27.62
CA LEU A 111 3.51 51.02 27.04
C LEU A 111 3.77 52.36 27.75
N LEU A 112 3.79 52.35 29.08
CA LEU A 112 3.96 53.56 29.89
C LEU A 112 5.39 54.09 29.90
N HIS A 113 6.39 53.21 29.92
CA HIS A 113 7.77 53.60 30.28
C HIS A 113 8.83 53.33 29.21
N ALA A 114 8.63 52.40 28.28
CA ALA A 114 9.65 52.05 27.30
C ALA A 114 9.64 53.02 26.09
N ARG A 115 10.77 53.67 25.81
CA ARG A 115 10.91 54.62 24.69
C ARG A 115 12.24 54.41 23.96
N GLY A 116 12.21 54.46 22.63
CA GLY A 116 13.39 54.66 21.81
C GLY A 116 13.81 56.14 21.82
N GLN A 117 15.07 56.44 21.53
CA GLN A 117 15.58 57.81 21.50
C GLN A 117 14.93 58.61 20.36
N PHE A 118 14.79 58.00 19.19
CA PHE A 118 14.24 58.65 17.99
C PHE A 118 12.83 58.19 17.63
N GLU A 119 12.57 56.87 17.67
CA GLU A 119 11.26 56.32 17.30
C GLU A 119 10.81 55.19 18.23
N THR A 120 9.53 55.21 18.59
CA THR A 120 8.83 54.16 19.34
C THR A 120 7.59 53.71 18.57
N LEU A 121 7.46 52.41 18.32
CA LEU A 121 6.29 51.80 17.68
C LEU A 121 5.52 50.88 18.62
N PHE A 122 4.22 51.11 18.74
CA PHE A 122 3.28 50.15 19.35
C PHE A 122 2.47 49.49 18.24
N LEU A 123 2.54 48.16 18.13
CA LEU A 123 1.83 47.41 17.11
C LEU A 123 0.71 46.61 17.76
N GLY A 124 -0.49 46.57 17.16
CA GLY A 124 -1.56 45.72 17.69
C GLY A 124 -2.93 45.99 17.09
N SER A 125 -3.96 45.64 17.85
CA SER A 125 -5.37 45.80 17.45
C SER A 125 -5.86 47.25 17.53
N ALA A 126 -6.82 47.60 16.67
CA ALA A 126 -7.51 48.90 16.69
C ALA A 126 -8.26 49.17 18.01
N THR A 127 -8.62 48.12 18.76
CA THR A 127 -9.29 48.22 20.06
C THR A 127 -8.48 48.97 21.12
N MET A 128 -7.16 49.07 20.95
CA MET A 128 -6.26 49.78 21.86
C MET A 128 -6.20 51.30 21.63
N LYS A 129 -6.76 51.80 20.51
CA LYS A 129 -6.66 53.22 20.14
C LYS A 129 -7.07 54.18 21.27
N PRO A 130 -8.22 53.99 21.96
CA PRO A 130 -8.63 54.92 23.03
C PRO A 130 -7.70 54.88 24.25
N ALA A 131 -7.28 53.69 24.68
CA ALA A 131 -6.39 53.54 25.83
C ALA A 131 -5.02 54.17 25.57
N ILE A 132 -4.44 53.94 24.39
CA ILE A 132 -3.15 54.55 24.01
C ILE A 132 -3.28 56.06 23.92
N ALA A 133 -4.35 56.59 23.32
CA ALA A 133 -4.58 58.04 23.22
C ALA A 133 -4.68 58.72 24.59
N ALA A 134 -5.22 58.02 25.59
CA ALA A 134 -5.35 58.55 26.94
C ALA A 134 -4.07 58.43 27.79
N LEU A 135 -3.26 57.39 27.56
CA LEU A 135 -2.09 57.07 28.39
C LEU A 135 -0.77 57.57 27.81
N VAL A 136 -0.68 57.80 26.51
CA VAL A 136 0.56 58.15 25.81
C VAL A 136 0.39 59.49 25.11
N ASP A 137 1.09 60.50 25.63
CA ASP A 137 1.09 61.84 25.05
C ASP A 137 1.77 61.88 23.66
N LYS A 138 1.31 62.78 22.80
CA LYS A 138 1.80 63.02 21.42
C LYS A 138 1.88 61.77 20.50
N VAL A 139 1.10 60.72 20.78
CA VAL A 139 1.09 59.51 19.94
C VAL A 139 0.44 59.76 18.58
N GLN A 140 1.08 59.27 17.52
CA GLN A 140 0.53 59.25 16.16
C GLN A 140 -0.14 57.91 15.87
N PHE A 141 -1.28 57.90 15.18
CA PHE A 141 -1.97 56.65 14.82
C PHE A 141 -1.83 56.36 13.33
N MET A 142 -1.44 55.12 13.00
CA MET A 142 -1.43 54.61 11.64
C MET A 142 -2.32 53.37 11.57
N HIS A 143 -3.34 53.41 10.71
CA HIS A 143 -4.20 52.26 10.48
C HIS A 143 -3.66 51.36 9.36
N ARG A 144 -3.85 50.04 9.48
CA ARG A 144 -3.57 49.08 8.39
C ARG A 144 -4.74 48.13 8.18
N GLU A 145 -5.17 48.01 6.93
CA GLU A 145 -6.21 47.09 6.50
C GLU A 145 -5.65 45.70 6.23
N ARG A 146 -6.51 44.68 6.40
CA ARG A 146 -6.15 43.28 6.14
C ARG A 146 -5.95 43.04 4.65
N PHE A 147 -4.94 42.26 4.29
CA PHE A 147 -4.63 41.98 2.88
C PHE A 147 -5.63 41.05 2.16
N SER A 148 -6.41 40.26 2.91
CA SER A 148 -7.36 39.29 2.37
C SER A 148 -8.70 39.31 3.11
N THR A 149 -9.73 38.78 2.45
CA THR A 149 -11.06 38.62 3.04
C THR A 149 -11.15 37.35 3.86
N LEU A 150 -11.96 37.40 4.93
CA LEU A 150 -12.31 36.25 5.76
C LEU A 150 -13.82 36.14 5.79
N SER A 151 -14.35 34.99 5.41
CA SER A 151 -15.80 34.78 5.32
C SER A 151 -16.25 33.58 6.14
N TYR A 152 -17.44 33.68 6.75
CA TYR A 152 -18.08 32.59 7.45
C TYR A 152 -18.63 31.57 6.46
N SER A 153 -18.46 30.28 6.77
CA SER A 153 -18.87 29.16 5.91
C SER A 153 -19.80 28.16 6.59
N GLY A 154 -20.37 28.54 7.73
CA GLY A 154 -21.32 27.71 8.48
C GLY A 154 -20.68 26.56 9.27
N SER A 155 -21.53 25.60 9.65
CA SER A 155 -21.11 24.37 10.31
C SER A 155 -20.70 23.31 9.28
N LYS A 156 -19.55 22.67 9.48
CA LYS A 156 -19.06 21.56 8.65
C LYS A 156 -18.73 20.36 9.52
N LYS A 157 -19.19 19.17 9.11
CA LYS A 157 -18.79 17.90 9.75
C LYS A 157 -17.31 17.62 9.45
N ILE A 158 -16.61 16.99 10.39
CA ILE A 158 -15.19 16.62 10.26
C ILE A 158 -14.93 15.79 8.99
N SER A 159 -15.83 14.89 8.60
CA SER A 159 -15.72 14.09 7.38
C SER A 159 -15.74 14.91 6.08
N ARG A 160 -16.34 16.10 6.10
CA ARG A 160 -16.43 17.04 4.96
C ARG A 160 -15.54 18.28 5.14
N MET A 161 -14.60 18.23 6.09
CA MET A 161 -13.69 19.32 6.34
C MET A 161 -12.76 19.52 5.12
N PRO A 162 -12.63 20.76 4.58
CA PRO A 162 -11.75 21.01 3.45
C PRO A 162 -10.29 20.73 3.83
N GLU A 163 -9.46 20.43 2.82
CA GLU A 163 -8.02 20.31 3.00
C GLU A 163 -7.41 21.60 3.52
N ARG A 164 -6.27 21.50 4.22
CA ARG A 164 -5.59 22.64 4.85
C ARG A 164 -6.49 23.35 5.88
N ALA A 165 -7.30 22.58 6.60
CA ALA A 165 -8.12 23.10 7.69
C ALA A 165 -7.42 22.95 9.05
N ALA A 166 -7.63 23.95 9.90
CA ALA A 166 -7.28 23.91 11.32
C ALA A 166 -8.56 23.77 12.16
N ILE A 167 -8.64 22.71 12.96
CA ILE A 167 -9.74 22.49 13.89
C ILE A 167 -9.28 22.88 15.29
N VAL A 168 -10.00 23.81 15.91
CA VAL A 168 -9.59 24.44 17.16
C VAL A 168 -10.48 23.98 18.31
N GLY A 169 -9.87 23.31 19.29
CA GLY A 169 -10.50 22.90 20.54
C GLY A 169 -9.83 23.56 21.75
N PHE A 170 -10.56 23.68 22.86
CA PHE A 170 -10.08 24.39 24.06
C PHE A 170 -9.76 23.45 25.23
N SER A 171 -9.75 22.14 25.00
CA SER A 171 -9.25 21.13 25.94
C SER A 171 -8.32 20.15 25.23
N VAL A 172 -7.33 19.63 25.96
CA VAL A 172 -6.38 18.64 25.45
C VAL A 172 -7.11 17.36 24.99
N ASP A 173 -8.11 16.92 25.77
CA ASP A 173 -8.93 15.76 25.43
C ASP A 173 -9.69 15.93 24.12
N SER A 174 -10.26 17.12 23.87
CA SER A 174 -10.95 17.43 22.62
C SER A 174 -9.98 17.41 21.44
N VAL A 175 -8.79 17.98 21.61
CA VAL A 175 -7.74 17.99 20.57
C VAL A 175 -7.34 16.57 20.20
N TYR A 176 -7.07 15.70 21.18
CA TYR A 176 -6.70 14.31 20.92
C TYR A 176 -7.83 13.49 20.31
N ALA A 177 -9.08 13.68 20.77
CA ALA A 177 -10.24 12.99 20.22
C ALA A 177 -10.47 13.35 18.74
N ILE A 178 -10.33 14.63 18.39
CA ILE A 178 -10.48 15.10 17.00
C ILE A 178 -9.31 14.60 16.13
N ALA A 179 -8.08 14.63 16.63
CA ALA A 179 -6.91 14.14 15.91
C ALA A 179 -7.02 12.64 15.62
N GLU A 180 -7.48 11.84 16.58
CA GLU A 180 -7.75 10.41 16.40
C GLU A 180 -8.85 10.16 15.37
N LEU A 181 -9.91 10.97 15.39
CA LEU A 181 -10.98 10.88 14.39
C LEU A 181 -10.48 11.20 12.97
N LEU A 182 -9.62 12.22 12.82
CA LEU A 182 -8.99 12.58 11.56
C LEU A 182 -8.01 11.52 11.07
N ARG A 183 -7.24 10.90 11.97
CA ARG A 183 -6.39 9.76 11.62
C ARG A 183 -7.20 8.65 10.95
N ARG A 184 -8.34 8.28 11.54
CA ARG A 184 -9.22 7.21 11.01
C ARG A 184 -9.92 7.55 9.70
N GLN A 185 -10.25 8.82 9.47
CA GLN A 185 -11.09 9.24 8.32
C GLN A 185 -10.30 9.93 7.19
N LYS A 186 -9.12 10.45 7.50
CA LYS A 186 -8.37 11.41 6.66
C LYS A 186 -6.86 11.16 6.64
N GLY A 187 -6.38 10.04 7.17
CA GLY A 187 -4.96 9.64 7.13
C GLY A 187 -4.06 10.29 8.18
N GLY A 188 -4.51 11.33 8.87
CA GLY A 188 -3.76 11.91 9.99
C GLY A 188 -4.04 13.38 10.24
N ALA A 189 -3.52 13.89 11.36
CA ALA A 189 -3.48 15.32 11.64
C ALA A 189 -2.26 15.71 12.47
N ALA A 190 -1.72 16.89 12.23
CA ALA A 190 -0.74 17.51 13.10
C ALA A 190 -1.43 18.06 14.34
N VAL A 191 -0.78 17.97 15.50
CA VAL A 191 -1.34 18.44 16.78
C VAL A 191 -0.50 19.60 17.32
N VAL A 192 -1.13 20.76 17.55
CA VAL A 192 -0.45 21.97 18.07
C VAL A 192 -1.18 22.51 19.30
N MET A 193 -0.52 22.45 20.46
CA MET A 193 -1.06 22.95 21.72
C MET A 193 -0.07 23.87 22.43
N GLY A 194 -0.58 24.76 23.28
CA GLY A 194 0.25 25.72 24.03
C GLY A 194 1.32 25.07 24.93
N ALA A 195 1.04 23.89 25.48
CA ALA A 195 1.95 23.17 26.36
C ALA A 195 3.19 22.57 25.63
N LEU A 196 3.08 22.31 24.33
CA LEU A 196 4.17 21.69 23.54
C LEU A 196 5.40 22.61 23.50
N SER A 197 6.60 22.02 23.58
CA SER A 197 7.85 22.78 23.41
C SER A 197 7.92 23.42 22.02
N PRO A 198 8.70 24.50 21.88
CA PRO A 198 8.95 25.11 20.57
C PRO A 198 9.39 24.09 19.53
N ARG A 199 10.26 23.14 19.91
CA ARG A 199 10.78 22.10 19.01
C ARG A 199 9.69 21.14 18.54
N THR A 200 8.94 20.52 19.46
CA THR A 200 7.82 19.63 19.09
C THR A 200 6.76 20.37 18.26
N ARG A 201 6.45 21.62 18.63
CA ARG A 201 5.48 22.45 17.92
C ARG A 201 5.94 22.74 16.50
N ASN A 202 7.20 23.12 16.29
CA ASN A 202 7.75 23.37 14.96
C ASN A 202 7.76 22.10 14.11
N ALA A 203 8.13 20.95 14.68
CA ALA A 203 8.11 19.69 13.95
C ALA A 203 6.68 19.27 13.52
N GLN A 204 5.67 19.51 14.37
CA GLN A 204 4.26 19.28 14.00
C GLN A 204 3.77 20.27 12.94
N VAL A 205 4.19 21.54 13.02
CA VAL A 205 3.88 22.57 12.02
C VAL A 205 4.55 22.25 10.69
N GLU A 206 5.80 21.78 10.71
CA GLU A 206 6.56 21.37 9.53
C GLU A 206 5.90 20.20 8.83
N MET A 207 5.47 19.16 9.57
CA MET A 207 4.69 18.05 9.02
C MET A 207 3.40 18.51 8.33
N TYR A 208 2.70 19.48 8.90
CA TYR A 208 1.54 20.09 8.24
C TYR A 208 1.97 20.86 6.98
N GLN A 209 3.02 21.68 7.06
CA GLN A 209 3.47 22.52 5.95
C GLN A 209 4.08 21.74 4.79
N SER A 210 4.77 20.63 5.06
CA SER A 210 5.33 19.70 4.07
C SER A 210 4.25 18.92 3.33
N GLY A 211 3.01 18.93 3.83
CA GLY A 211 1.90 18.18 3.28
C GLY A 211 1.91 16.70 3.67
N GLU A 212 2.68 16.30 4.68
CA GLU A 212 2.55 14.97 5.29
C GLU A 212 1.17 14.77 5.93
N VAL A 213 0.55 15.86 6.41
CA VAL A 213 -0.85 15.87 6.86
C VAL A 213 -1.56 17.13 6.36
N ASP A 214 -2.79 16.96 5.87
CA ASP A 214 -3.62 18.06 5.35
C ASP A 214 -4.40 18.80 6.45
N TYR A 215 -4.44 18.24 7.66
CA TYR A 215 -5.26 18.74 8.77
C TYR A 215 -4.40 19.08 9.98
N LEU A 216 -4.77 20.17 10.65
CA LEU A 216 -4.17 20.62 11.89
C LEU A 216 -5.25 20.61 12.98
N VAL A 217 -4.98 19.99 14.12
CA VAL A 217 -5.81 20.12 15.33
C VAL A 217 -5.04 20.90 16.37
N ALA A 218 -5.66 21.93 16.92
CA ALA A 218 -4.94 22.83 17.79
C ALA A 218 -5.78 23.44 18.92
N THR A 219 -5.09 24.05 19.89
CA THR A 219 -5.71 25.01 20.81
C THR A 219 -5.58 26.44 20.28
N ASP A 220 -6.13 27.40 21.01
CA ASP A 220 -5.94 28.84 20.82
C ASP A 220 -4.48 29.29 20.68
N ALA A 221 -3.50 28.45 21.02
CA ALA A 221 -2.08 28.68 20.81
C ALA A 221 -1.70 28.96 19.35
N ILE A 222 -2.50 28.52 18.36
CA ILE A 222 -2.27 28.89 16.94
C ILE A 222 -2.67 30.34 16.62
N GLY A 223 -3.50 30.95 17.48
CA GLY A 223 -3.97 32.32 17.35
C GLY A 223 -2.82 33.33 17.38
N MET A 224 -1.62 32.94 17.81
CA MET A 224 -0.43 33.79 17.87
C MET A 224 0.83 33.01 17.50
N GLY A 225 1.69 33.60 16.66
CA GLY A 225 3.09 33.21 16.60
C GLY A 225 3.51 31.94 15.87
N LEU A 226 2.71 31.46 14.91
CA LEU A 226 3.12 30.40 13.99
C LEU A 226 2.87 30.79 12.53
N ASN A 227 3.81 30.40 11.67
CA ASN A 227 3.72 30.63 10.24
C ASN A 227 2.94 29.49 9.54
N LEU A 228 1.60 29.50 9.62
CA LEU A 228 0.73 28.42 9.14
C LEU A 228 -0.08 28.79 7.89
N ASP A 229 -0.03 27.97 6.82
CA ASP A 229 -0.85 28.15 5.62
C ASP A 229 -2.19 27.42 5.74
N ILE A 230 -3.11 28.05 6.47
CA ILE A 230 -4.45 27.54 6.76
C ILE A 230 -5.47 28.19 5.83
N LYS A 231 -6.31 27.38 5.17
CA LYS A 231 -7.41 27.86 4.32
C LYS A 231 -8.73 27.99 5.07
N HIS A 232 -8.94 27.15 6.08
CA HIS A 232 -10.17 27.09 6.85
C HIS A 232 -9.89 26.90 8.34
N VAL A 233 -10.55 27.68 9.20
CA VAL A 233 -10.55 27.47 10.66
C VAL A 233 -11.93 27.01 11.10
N ALA A 234 -11.99 25.89 11.82
CA ALA A 234 -13.22 25.35 12.38
C ALA A 234 -13.14 25.27 13.91
N PHE A 235 -14.06 25.91 14.62
CA PHE A 235 -14.15 25.82 16.08
C PHE A 235 -14.93 24.56 16.49
N SER A 236 -14.34 23.69 17.31
CA SER A 236 -15.02 22.52 17.88
C SER A 236 -15.77 22.81 19.18
N SER A 237 -15.47 23.95 19.80
CA SER A 237 -16.18 24.52 20.96
C SER A 237 -16.08 26.05 20.90
N LEU A 238 -17.00 26.76 21.55
CA LEU A 238 -16.93 28.22 21.73
C LEU A 238 -16.71 28.62 23.20
N ILE A 239 -16.49 27.62 24.06
CA ILE A 239 -16.35 27.77 25.51
C ILE A 239 -14.93 27.36 25.90
N LYS A 240 -14.28 28.18 26.71
CA LYS A 240 -12.92 27.97 27.23
C LYS A 240 -12.88 28.15 28.75
N PHE A 241 -11.98 27.42 29.40
CA PHE A 241 -11.61 27.67 30.79
C PHE A 241 -10.61 28.84 30.87
N ASP A 242 -10.96 29.90 31.58
CA ASP A 242 -10.11 31.10 31.76
C ASP A 242 -9.21 31.04 33.01
N GLY A 243 -8.99 29.84 33.55
CA GLY A 243 -8.30 29.61 34.82
C GLY A 243 -9.22 29.60 36.04
N HIS A 244 -10.47 30.09 35.91
CA HIS A 244 -11.42 30.14 37.03
C HIS A 244 -12.76 29.52 36.69
N ARG A 245 -13.30 29.80 35.51
CA ARG A 245 -14.59 29.29 35.07
C ARG A 245 -14.61 28.99 33.58
N MET A 246 -15.58 28.16 33.18
CA MET A 246 -15.94 27.99 31.78
C MET A 246 -16.72 29.22 31.32
N ARG A 247 -16.24 29.89 30.26
CA ARG A 247 -16.92 31.04 29.64
C ARG A 247 -16.88 30.97 28.12
N HIS A 248 -17.82 31.66 27.48
CA HIS A 248 -17.75 31.89 26.04
C HIS A 248 -16.53 32.75 25.68
N LEU A 249 -15.95 32.45 24.51
CA LEU A 249 -14.93 33.29 23.89
C LEU A 249 -15.54 34.60 23.41
N ALA A 250 -14.79 35.68 23.58
CA ALA A 250 -15.17 36.97 23.04
C ALA A 250 -14.90 37.02 21.52
N ALA A 251 -15.61 37.91 20.81
CA ALA A 251 -15.51 38.00 19.35
C ALA A 251 -14.09 38.32 18.85
N ASP A 252 -13.31 39.08 19.62
CA ASP A 252 -11.91 39.38 19.37
C ASP A 252 -10.99 38.16 19.56
N GLU A 253 -11.25 37.31 20.57
CA GLU A 253 -10.55 36.03 20.75
C GLU A 253 -10.82 35.08 19.57
N LEU A 254 -12.08 34.98 19.14
CA LEU A 254 -12.47 34.20 17.96
C LEU A 254 -11.83 34.75 16.69
N ALA A 255 -11.83 36.08 16.50
CA ALA A 255 -11.23 36.73 15.34
C ALA A 255 -9.71 36.51 15.27
N GLN A 256 -9.02 36.49 16.41
CA GLN A 256 -7.59 36.22 16.46
C GLN A 256 -7.24 34.83 15.93
N ILE A 257 -8.07 33.84 16.24
CA ILE A 257 -7.91 32.45 15.79
C ILE A 257 -8.40 32.31 14.33
N ALA A 258 -9.60 32.79 14.01
CA ALA A 258 -10.17 32.74 12.67
C ALA A 258 -9.33 33.50 11.64
N GLY A 259 -8.69 34.60 12.06
CA GLY A 259 -7.77 35.40 11.26
C GLY A 259 -6.50 34.65 10.82
N ARG A 260 -6.26 33.43 11.32
CA ARG A 260 -5.21 32.53 10.82
C ARG A 260 -5.59 31.88 9.48
N ALA A 261 -6.88 31.83 9.15
CA ALA A 261 -7.34 31.41 7.83
C ALA A 261 -7.09 32.51 6.80
N GLY A 262 -6.48 32.13 5.67
CA GLY A 262 -6.11 33.06 4.61
C GLY A 262 -4.86 33.85 4.97
N ARG A 263 -3.98 34.04 3.99
CA ARG A 263 -2.68 34.69 4.15
C ARG A 263 -2.30 35.51 2.94
N HIS A 264 -1.63 36.63 3.20
CA HIS A 264 -1.32 37.61 2.17
C HIS A 264 -2.58 37.92 1.36
N LEU A 265 -2.59 37.62 0.06
CA LEU A 265 -3.71 37.87 -0.85
C LEU A 265 -4.73 36.73 -0.89
N THR A 266 -4.45 35.59 -0.26
CA THR A 266 -5.35 34.43 -0.27
C THR A 266 -6.44 34.59 0.80
N SER A 267 -7.70 34.58 0.38
CA SER A 267 -8.85 34.61 1.29
C SER A 267 -8.96 33.35 2.14
N GLY A 268 -9.48 33.52 3.35
CA GLY A 268 -9.71 32.45 4.31
C GLY A 268 -11.18 32.26 4.61
N THR A 269 -11.53 31.11 5.16
CA THR A 269 -12.88 30.87 5.67
C THR A 269 -12.86 30.41 7.12
N PHE A 270 -13.93 30.67 7.87
CA PHE A 270 -14.09 30.13 9.22
C PHE A 270 -15.48 29.53 9.42
N GLY A 271 -15.62 28.72 10.46
CA GLY A 271 -16.85 27.99 10.74
C GLY A 271 -16.81 27.26 12.07
N VAL A 272 -17.83 26.43 12.30
CA VAL A 272 -17.90 25.56 13.49
C VAL A 272 -17.96 24.09 13.05
N THR A 273 -17.65 23.18 13.97
CA THR A 273 -17.67 21.73 13.74
C THR A 273 -18.05 20.97 15.01
N GLY A 274 -18.40 19.70 14.86
CA GLY A 274 -18.72 18.82 15.98
C GLY A 274 -19.97 19.28 16.73
N GLU A 275 -19.83 19.46 18.04
CA GLU A 275 -20.92 19.83 18.95
C GLU A 275 -21.02 21.34 19.20
N ALA A 276 -20.14 22.14 18.59
CA ALA A 276 -20.20 23.60 18.73
C ALA A 276 -21.51 24.15 18.13
N PRO A 277 -22.24 25.02 18.87
CA PRO A 277 -23.40 25.69 18.32
C PRO A 277 -22.97 26.64 17.18
N PRO A 278 -23.90 27.01 16.28
CA PRO A 278 -23.68 28.08 15.31
C PRO A 278 -23.23 29.38 15.99
N LEU A 279 -22.46 30.19 15.27
CA LEU A 279 -22.09 31.54 15.72
C LEU A 279 -23.28 32.48 15.54
N ASP A 280 -23.43 33.43 16.46
CA ASP A 280 -24.44 34.49 16.36
C ASP A 280 -24.06 35.46 15.22
N ASP A 281 -25.06 36.00 14.52
CA ASP A 281 -24.87 36.90 13.37
C ASP A 281 -24.01 38.14 13.73
N ASP A 282 -24.24 38.75 14.90
CA ASP A 282 -23.44 39.88 15.40
C ASP A 282 -21.95 39.51 15.55
N THR A 283 -21.65 38.27 15.98
CA THR A 283 -20.28 37.80 16.14
C THR A 283 -19.64 37.53 14.78
N ILE A 284 -20.40 36.99 13.83
CA ILE A 284 -19.95 36.77 12.45
C ILE A 284 -19.59 38.11 11.81
N GLU A 285 -20.50 39.08 11.87
CA GLU A 285 -20.30 40.42 11.30
C GLU A 285 -19.09 41.12 11.94
N ALA A 286 -18.94 41.02 13.26
CA ALA A 286 -17.78 41.56 13.98
C ALA A 286 -16.45 40.96 13.50
N ILE A 287 -16.41 39.64 13.26
CA ILE A 287 -15.20 38.93 12.79
C ILE A 287 -14.88 39.30 11.33
N GLU A 288 -15.88 39.31 10.44
CA GLU A 288 -15.69 39.60 9.00
C GLU A 288 -15.28 41.06 8.77
N ASN A 289 -15.88 42.00 9.50
CA ASN A 289 -15.62 43.44 9.37
C ASN A 289 -14.50 43.96 10.30
N HIS A 290 -13.92 43.09 11.14
CA HIS A 290 -12.90 43.44 12.13
C HIS A 290 -13.31 44.56 13.11
N GLN A 291 -14.58 44.55 13.54
CA GLN A 291 -15.16 45.55 14.44
C GLN A 291 -15.38 44.96 15.82
N PHE A 292 -14.56 45.40 16.79
CA PHE A 292 -14.60 44.88 18.15
C PHE A 292 -14.73 46.00 19.17
N ARG A 293 -15.22 45.65 20.36
CA ARG A 293 -15.34 46.60 21.48
C ARG A 293 -13.93 47.09 21.87
N PRO A 294 -13.73 48.41 22.04
CA PRO A 294 -12.46 48.93 22.53
C PRO A 294 -12.10 48.39 23.90
N VAL A 295 -10.81 48.30 24.18
CA VAL A 295 -10.30 47.89 25.50
C VAL A 295 -10.66 48.96 26.52
N ALA A 296 -11.32 48.56 27.61
CA ALA A 296 -11.80 49.48 28.64
C ALA A 296 -10.77 49.73 29.75
N ARG A 297 -10.00 48.71 30.15
CA ARG A 297 -8.99 48.79 31.21
C ARG A 297 -7.78 47.94 30.88
N LEU A 298 -6.60 48.41 31.28
CA LEU A 298 -5.33 47.69 31.14
C LEU A 298 -4.90 47.13 32.50
N MET A 299 -4.31 45.93 32.49
CA MET A 299 -3.74 45.34 33.70
C MET A 299 -2.45 46.08 34.06
N TRP A 300 -2.31 46.44 35.33
CA TRP A 300 -1.18 47.24 35.83
C TRP A 300 -0.63 46.64 37.12
N ARG A 301 0.68 46.77 37.29
CA ARG A 301 1.42 46.47 38.51
C ARG A 301 2.46 47.56 38.71
N ASN A 302 2.69 47.98 39.95
CA ASN A 302 3.71 48.96 40.26
C ASN A 302 5.10 48.45 39.88
N SER A 303 5.87 49.23 39.12
CA SER A 303 7.25 48.92 38.74
C SER A 303 8.29 49.53 39.68
N ARG A 304 7.91 50.47 40.54
CA ARG A 304 8.80 51.13 41.51
C ARG A 304 8.89 50.33 42.82
N LEU A 305 9.49 49.15 42.74
CA LEU A 305 9.58 48.18 43.84
C LEU A 305 10.59 48.59 44.91
N GLN A 306 10.26 48.31 46.18
CA GLN A 306 11.15 48.57 47.32
C GLN A 306 11.59 47.27 47.99
N PHE A 307 12.90 47.04 48.04
CA PHE A 307 13.49 45.77 48.49
C PHE A 307 13.95 45.80 49.96
N GLY A 308 13.55 46.78 50.76
CA GLY A 308 14.05 46.90 52.14
C GLY A 308 13.64 45.75 53.08
N SER A 309 12.50 45.11 52.83
CA SER A 309 12.04 43.89 53.51
C SER A 309 11.00 43.17 52.65
N PRO A 310 10.74 41.86 52.87
CA PRO A 310 9.71 41.14 52.11
C PRO A 310 8.32 41.78 52.27
N ALA A 311 7.97 42.19 53.48
CA ALA A 311 6.70 42.87 53.76
C ALA A 311 6.56 44.20 52.99
N ARG A 312 7.65 44.98 52.90
CA ARG A 312 7.65 46.24 52.16
C ARG A 312 7.54 46.00 50.65
N LEU A 313 8.22 44.97 50.14
CA LEU A 313 8.13 44.58 48.73
C LEU A 313 6.69 44.19 48.36
N ILE A 314 6.06 43.31 49.16
CA ILE A 314 4.65 42.91 48.99
C ILE A 314 3.75 44.15 48.98
N GLN A 315 3.92 45.05 49.94
CA GLN A 315 3.14 46.29 50.00
C GLN A 315 3.28 47.13 48.71
N THR A 316 4.50 47.26 48.17
CA THR A 316 4.70 48.01 46.91
C THR A 316 4.17 47.30 45.68
N LEU A 317 4.19 45.96 45.64
CA LEU A 317 3.59 45.16 44.56
C LEU A 317 2.06 45.26 44.56
N GLU A 318 1.46 45.39 45.75
CA GLU A 318 0.00 45.47 45.93
C GLU A 318 -0.57 46.89 45.86
N GLU A 319 0.29 47.89 45.63
CA GLU A 319 -0.09 49.30 45.49
C GLU A 319 -1.22 49.47 44.46
N ARG A 320 -2.10 50.43 44.71
CA ARG A 320 -3.23 50.72 43.84
C ARG A 320 -2.91 51.90 42.93
N THR A 321 -3.37 51.81 41.68
CA THR A 321 -3.35 52.93 40.74
C THR A 321 -4.53 53.86 40.98
N THR A 322 -4.34 55.16 40.73
CA THR A 322 -5.38 56.19 40.72
C THR A 322 -5.86 56.52 39.31
N ASN A 323 -5.25 55.94 38.28
CA ASN A 323 -5.61 56.17 36.88
C ASN A 323 -6.80 55.29 36.46
N ASP A 324 -7.86 55.89 35.92
CA ASP A 324 -9.10 55.22 35.53
C ASP A 324 -8.94 54.15 34.43
N TRP A 325 -7.91 54.26 33.60
CA TRP A 325 -7.60 53.29 32.53
C TRP A 325 -6.85 52.06 33.05
N LEU A 326 -6.29 52.13 34.25
CA LEU A 326 -5.43 51.09 34.80
C LEU A 326 -6.18 50.35 35.91
N THR A 327 -6.13 49.02 35.89
CA THR A 327 -6.62 48.18 36.98
C THR A 327 -5.50 47.30 37.49
N ARG A 328 -5.46 47.08 38.80
CA ARG A 328 -4.46 46.17 39.37
C ARG A 328 -4.62 44.78 38.76
N VAL A 329 -3.50 44.19 38.35
CA VAL A 329 -3.46 42.79 37.95
C VAL A 329 -3.96 41.91 39.10
N ARG A 330 -4.50 40.73 38.77
CA ARG A 330 -4.80 39.72 39.77
C ARG A 330 -3.50 39.30 40.48
N GLU A 331 -3.63 38.67 41.64
CA GLU A 331 -2.44 38.12 42.30
C GLU A 331 -1.74 37.14 41.35
N SER A 332 -0.57 37.55 40.87
CA SER A 332 0.28 36.79 39.96
C SER A 332 1.03 35.71 40.74
N ASP A 333 1.44 34.64 40.06
CA ASP A 333 2.08 33.49 40.70
C ASP A 333 3.38 33.88 41.43
N ASP A 334 4.11 34.86 40.92
CA ASP A 334 5.32 35.39 41.56
C ASP A 334 5.02 36.09 42.90
N LEU A 335 3.93 36.85 42.99
CA LEU A 335 3.46 37.49 44.22
C LEU A 335 2.90 36.47 45.21
N ALA A 336 2.13 35.48 44.72
CA ALA A 336 1.64 34.40 45.56
C ALA A 336 2.79 33.58 46.16
N ALA A 337 3.80 33.25 45.34
CA ALA A 337 5.03 32.60 45.80
C ALA A 337 5.77 33.44 46.84
N LEU A 338 5.94 34.75 46.61
CA LEU A 338 6.59 35.65 47.57
C LEU A 338 5.87 35.67 48.92
N LYS A 339 4.53 35.72 48.93
CA LYS A 339 3.73 35.67 50.16
C LYS A 339 3.95 34.35 50.91
N ALA A 340 3.84 33.21 50.20
CA ALA A 340 4.04 31.89 50.80
C ALA A 340 5.46 31.71 51.35
N LEU A 341 6.49 32.16 50.62
CA LEU A 341 7.87 32.10 51.09
C LEU A 341 8.12 33.03 52.27
N SER A 342 7.42 34.17 52.35
CA SER A 342 7.55 35.11 53.46
C SER A 342 6.94 34.60 54.78
N GLU A 343 6.07 33.59 54.73
CA GLU A 343 5.54 32.90 55.91
C GLU A 343 6.54 31.89 56.49
N ASN A 344 7.55 31.48 55.72
CA ASN A 344 8.59 30.57 56.19
C ASN A 344 9.62 31.34 57.05
N ALA A 345 9.73 30.96 58.33
CA ALA A 345 10.61 31.60 59.29
C ALA A 345 12.09 31.59 58.86
N GLU A 346 12.56 30.53 58.20
CA GLU A 346 13.94 30.43 57.73
C GLU A 346 14.20 31.39 56.56
N VAL A 347 13.27 31.48 55.61
CA VAL A 347 13.37 32.41 54.47
C VAL A 347 13.36 33.85 54.98
N LEU A 348 12.47 34.17 55.91
CA LEU A 348 12.35 35.51 56.50
C LEU A 348 13.62 35.92 57.25
N ALA A 349 14.22 34.99 58.02
CA ALA A 349 15.48 35.24 58.72
C ALA A 349 16.65 35.50 57.76
N ARG A 350 16.67 34.82 56.60
CA ARG A 350 17.68 35.02 55.54
C ARG A 350 17.44 36.34 54.78
N ALA A 351 16.20 36.70 54.49
CA ALA A 351 15.81 37.92 53.77
C ALA A 351 15.90 39.19 54.65
N SER A 352 17.04 39.39 55.31
CA SER A 352 17.26 40.45 56.32
C SER A 352 17.77 41.77 55.75
N ASP A 353 18.23 41.79 54.49
CA ASP A 353 18.72 42.99 53.80
C ASP A 353 18.20 43.14 52.37
N GLY A 354 18.48 44.30 51.76
CA GLY A 354 18.03 44.66 50.42
C GLY A 354 18.43 43.66 49.32
N PRO A 355 19.72 43.32 49.19
CA PRO A 355 20.20 42.28 48.27
C PRO A 355 19.48 40.92 48.45
N SER A 356 19.33 40.43 49.68
CA SER A 356 18.68 39.14 49.96
C SER A 356 17.19 39.16 49.58
N VAL A 357 16.48 40.26 49.85
CA VAL A 357 15.08 40.43 49.42
C VAL A 357 14.96 40.52 47.90
N ARG A 358 15.92 41.15 47.22
CA ARG A 358 15.98 41.17 45.74
C ARG A 358 16.21 39.77 45.18
N LEU A 359 17.14 39.01 45.75
CA LEU A 359 17.38 37.62 45.36
C LEU A 359 16.13 36.75 45.59
N LEU A 360 15.45 36.91 46.73
CA LEU A 360 14.19 36.24 47.02
C LEU A 360 13.14 36.55 45.96
N TRP A 361 13.01 37.82 45.56
CA TRP A 361 12.11 38.21 44.48
C TRP A 361 12.49 37.59 43.14
N ASP A 362 13.78 37.59 42.78
CA ASP A 362 14.25 36.97 41.54
C ASP A 362 13.95 35.46 41.50
N VAL A 363 14.01 34.77 42.65
CA VAL A 363 13.60 33.36 42.79
C VAL A 363 12.07 33.20 42.68
N CYS A 364 11.28 34.07 43.31
CA CYS A 364 9.82 34.02 43.22
C CYS A 364 9.30 34.22 41.78
N ARG A 365 10.09 34.86 40.91
CA ARG A 365 9.77 35.04 39.49
C ARG A 365 10.01 33.81 38.62
N ILE A 366 10.50 32.69 39.17
CA ILE A 366 10.60 31.42 38.44
C ILE A 366 9.17 30.91 38.15
N PRO A 367 8.77 30.77 36.87
CA PRO A 367 7.42 30.32 36.54
C PRO A 367 7.17 28.88 37.00
N ASP A 368 5.94 28.60 37.44
CA ASP A 368 5.49 27.22 37.65
C ASP A 368 5.11 26.58 36.30
N PHE A 369 6.11 26.07 35.60
CA PHE A 369 5.88 25.33 34.35
C PHE A 369 5.13 24.01 34.56
N ARG A 370 5.10 23.48 35.79
CA ARG A 370 4.56 22.15 36.11
C ARG A 370 3.05 22.17 36.32
N GLY A 371 2.48 23.34 36.62
CA GLY A 371 1.07 23.48 36.97
C GLY A 371 0.74 22.69 38.24
N ILE A 372 1.67 22.66 39.20
CA ILE A 372 1.53 21.94 40.46
C ILE A 372 0.77 22.79 41.48
N SER A 373 0.52 22.24 42.67
CA SER A 373 -0.06 23.05 43.75
C SER A 373 0.89 24.18 44.15
N ARG A 374 0.33 25.35 44.49
CA ARG A 374 1.11 26.51 44.95
C ARG A 374 2.08 26.17 46.09
N ALA A 375 1.69 25.23 46.96
CA ALA A 375 2.51 24.77 48.07
C ALA A 375 3.76 24.01 47.61
N GLU A 376 3.63 23.09 46.64
CA GLU A 376 4.76 22.34 46.12
C GLU A 376 5.75 23.23 45.37
N HIS A 377 5.27 24.20 44.59
CA HIS A 377 6.13 25.17 43.93
C HIS A 377 6.90 26.01 44.95
N ALA A 378 6.23 26.48 46.00
CA ALA A 378 6.87 27.24 47.09
C ALA A 378 7.99 26.46 47.79
N VAL A 379 7.85 25.13 47.96
CA VAL A 379 8.91 24.28 48.54
C VAL A 379 10.15 24.26 47.64
N LEU A 380 9.98 24.11 46.33
CA LEU A 380 11.09 24.16 45.38
C LEU A 380 11.81 25.52 45.41
N LEU A 381 11.03 26.61 45.38
CA LEU A 381 11.59 27.97 45.44
C LEU A 381 12.34 28.23 46.75
N THR A 382 11.82 27.73 47.87
CA THR A 382 12.50 27.81 49.18
C THR A 382 13.86 27.12 49.14
N GLN A 383 13.96 25.93 48.53
CA GLN A 383 15.23 25.22 48.37
C GLN A 383 16.21 26.01 47.48
N ILE A 384 15.76 26.50 46.33
CA ILE A 384 16.60 27.28 45.41
C ILE A 384 17.12 28.56 46.08
N TYR A 385 16.24 29.31 46.76
CA TYR A 385 16.64 30.49 47.53
C TYR A 385 17.64 30.14 48.63
N GLY A 386 17.43 29.03 49.34
CA GLY A 386 18.33 28.52 50.36
C GLY A 386 19.74 28.25 49.83
N TYR A 387 19.86 27.63 48.65
CA TYR A 387 21.15 27.41 47.99
C TYR A 387 21.80 28.71 47.53
N LEU A 388 21.05 29.56 46.81
CA LEU A 388 21.59 30.82 46.28
C LEU A 388 22.01 31.77 47.41
N HIS A 389 21.34 31.77 48.55
CA HIS A 389 21.75 32.60 49.69
C HIS A 389 22.95 32.02 50.45
N GLN A 390 23.18 30.71 50.45
CA GLN A 390 24.29 30.08 51.20
C GLN A 390 25.58 29.97 50.40
N SER A 391 25.46 29.59 49.14
CA SER A 391 26.58 29.22 48.27
C SER A 391 26.67 30.06 47.00
N ASP A 392 25.88 31.14 46.89
CA ASP A 392 25.67 31.97 45.69
C ASP A 392 25.15 31.23 44.45
N LYS A 393 25.04 29.90 44.53
CA LYS A 393 24.82 28.99 43.41
C LYS A 393 24.02 27.77 43.84
N VAL A 394 23.27 27.20 42.91
CA VAL A 394 22.64 25.89 43.06
C VAL A 394 23.71 24.79 42.89
N PRO A 395 23.81 23.81 43.81
CA PRO A 395 24.82 22.75 43.71
C PRO A 395 24.70 21.93 42.43
N ASP A 396 25.84 21.69 41.77
CA ASP A 396 25.92 20.90 40.54
C ASP A 396 25.40 19.46 40.74
N SER A 397 25.68 18.85 41.90
CA SER A 397 25.19 17.51 42.25
C SER A 397 23.66 17.44 42.36
N TYR A 398 23.03 18.53 42.84
CA TYR A 398 21.59 18.64 42.93
C TYR A 398 20.98 18.79 41.53
N LEU A 399 21.52 19.69 40.69
CA LEU A 399 21.08 19.83 39.29
C LEU A 399 21.23 18.52 38.51
N ALA A 400 22.37 17.83 38.64
CA ALA A 400 22.60 16.54 37.99
C ALA A 400 21.54 15.51 38.40
N THR A 401 21.23 15.42 39.69
CA THR A 401 20.22 14.50 40.22
C THR A 401 18.83 14.80 39.67
N GLN A 402 18.48 16.09 39.55
CA GLN A 402 17.18 16.50 39.01
C GLN A 402 17.08 16.20 37.51
N LEU A 403 18.14 16.48 36.74
CA LEU A 403 18.19 16.18 35.31
C LEU A 403 18.12 14.69 35.03
N ALA A 404 18.89 13.87 35.75
CA ALA A 404 18.90 12.41 35.57
C ALA A 404 17.52 11.77 35.80
N ARG A 405 16.69 12.33 36.70
CA ARG A 405 15.32 11.86 36.92
C ARG A 405 14.37 12.21 35.77
N ILE A 406 14.64 13.31 35.07
CA ILE A 406 13.78 13.86 34.01
C ILE A 406 14.19 13.33 32.63
N ASP A 407 15.47 13.03 32.41
CA ASP A 407 16.07 12.56 31.15
C ASP A 407 15.71 11.10 30.85
N ARG A 408 14.43 10.88 30.58
CA ARG A 408 13.83 9.60 30.28
C ARG A 408 12.85 9.79 29.13
N THR A 409 13.09 9.11 28.02
CA THR A 409 12.27 9.22 26.79
C THR A 409 11.17 8.17 26.69
N ASP A 410 11.06 7.25 27.66
CA ASP A 410 10.02 6.24 27.74
C ASP A 410 8.71 6.79 28.31
N GLY A 411 7.56 6.35 27.80
CA GLY A 411 6.25 6.67 28.35
C GLY A 411 5.24 7.15 27.30
N ASP A 412 4.03 7.46 27.77
CA ASP A 412 2.97 8.04 26.95
C ASP A 412 3.16 9.56 26.76
N ILE A 413 2.32 10.14 25.91
CA ILE A 413 2.34 11.57 25.56
C ILE A 413 2.24 12.45 26.82
N ASP A 414 1.41 12.07 27.79
CA ASP A 414 1.20 12.84 29.02
C ASP A 414 2.41 12.78 29.95
N THR A 415 3.06 11.62 30.07
CA THR A 415 4.32 11.45 30.82
C THR A 415 5.44 12.30 30.22
N LEU A 416 5.60 12.25 28.90
CA LEU A 416 6.60 13.05 28.19
C LEU A 416 6.32 14.56 28.31
N SER A 417 5.06 14.97 28.18
CA SER A 417 4.64 16.36 28.36
C SER A 417 4.94 16.88 29.77
N LYS A 418 4.67 16.09 30.81
CA LYS A 418 5.02 16.45 32.21
C LYS A 418 6.53 16.58 32.41
N ARG A 419 7.33 15.64 31.90
CA ARG A 419 8.80 15.73 31.99
C ARG A 419 9.34 16.97 31.27
N LEU A 420 8.77 17.30 30.11
CA LEU A 420 9.10 18.50 29.35
C LEU A 420 8.74 19.79 30.10
N ALA A 421 7.62 19.81 30.82
CA ALA A 421 7.30 20.91 31.73
C ALA A 421 8.32 21.01 32.88
N TYR A 422 8.80 19.89 33.40
CA TYR A 422 9.73 19.87 34.54
C TYR A 422 11.13 20.36 34.16
N ILE A 423 11.64 20.00 32.98
CA ILE A 423 12.96 20.46 32.52
C ILE A 423 12.98 21.97 32.25
N ARG A 424 11.85 22.59 31.90
CA ARG A 424 11.78 24.05 31.68
C ARG A 424 12.11 24.85 32.93
N THR A 425 11.72 24.39 34.11
CA THR A 425 12.11 25.03 35.39
C THR A 425 13.63 25.07 35.52
N TRP A 426 14.32 23.97 35.23
CA TRP A 426 15.78 23.90 35.33
C TRP A 426 16.48 24.65 34.19
N THR A 427 15.91 24.66 33.00
CA THR A 427 16.38 25.43 31.85
C THR A 427 16.34 26.94 32.14
N TYR A 428 15.29 27.39 32.84
CA TYR A 428 15.17 28.77 33.32
C TYR A 428 16.22 29.10 34.39
N VAL A 429 16.40 28.22 35.38
CA VAL A 429 17.41 28.37 36.45
C VAL A 429 18.83 28.42 35.86
N ALA A 430 19.18 27.53 34.93
CA ALA A 430 20.49 27.49 34.27
C ALA A 430 20.80 28.74 33.43
N GLN A 431 19.78 29.51 33.04
CA GLN A 431 19.97 30.75 32.29
C GLN A 431 20.19 31.98 33.14
N ARG A 432 19.84 31.93 34.42
CA ARG A 432 20.07 33.05 35.33
C ARG A 432 21.57 33.21 35.56
N LYS A 433 22.04 34.44 35.33
CA LYS A 433 23.45 34.79 35.48
C LYS A 433 23.87 34.62 36.94
N GLY A 434 24.96 33.89 37.17
CA GLY A 434 25.54 33.65 38.49
C GLY A 434 24.85 32.58 39.34
N TRP A 435 23.80 31.92 38.86
CA TRP A 435 23.04 30.94 39.67
C TRP A 435 23.61 29.51 39.64
N THR A 436 24.53 29.23 38.72
CA THR A 436 25.18 27.92 38.55
C THR A 436 26.70 28.10 38.46
N ASN A 437 27.47 27.03 38.68
CA ASN A 437 28.93 27.09 38.60
C ASN A 437 29.43 27.33 37.17
N ASP A 438 28.92 26.54 36.23
CA ASP A 438 29.21 26.63 34.81
C ASP A 438 27.89 26.84 34.05
N GLU A 439 27.59 28.11 33.75
CA GLU A 439 26.38 28.49 33.03
C GLU A 439 26.32 27.87 31.63
N SER A 440 27.47 27.71 30.95
CA SER A 440 27.49 27.19 29.58
C SER A 440 27.17 25.71 29.59
N HIS A 441 27.84 24.95 30.45
CA HIS A 441 27.58 23.52 30.63
C HIS A 441 26.12 23.24 30.98
N TRP A 442 25.56 23.91 32.00
CA TRP A 442 24.19 23.63 32.45
C TRP A 442 23.12 24.08 31.46
N ARG A 443 23.36 25.16 30.71
CA ARG A 443 22.48 25.58 29.60
C ARG A 443 22.45 24.53 28.50
N GLU A 444 23.59 23.99 28.12
CA GLU A 444 23.68 22.95 27.09
C GLU A 444 23.07 21.63 27.58
N ALA A 445 23.35 21.22 28.82
CA ALA A 445 22.83 20.00 29.42
C ALA A 445 21.30 20.02 29.53
N THR A 446 20.71 21.09 30.07
CA THR A 446 19.24 21.23 30.19
C THR A 446 18.56 21.28 28.83
N ARG A 447 19.15 21.99 27.86
CA ARG A 447 18.66 22.05 26.48
C ARG A 447 18.70 20.69 25.79
N ALA A 448 19.77 19.92 25.98
CA ALA A 448 19.89 18.60 25.37
C ALA A 448 18.81 17.62 25.90
N VAL A 449 18.47 17.70 27.19
CA VAL A 449 17.35 16.94 27.76
C VAL A 449 16.01 17.41 27.20
N GLU A 450 15.78 18.74 27.11
CA GLU A 450 14.56 19.29 26.51
C GLU A 450 14.39 18.85 25.05
N ASP A 451 15.47 18.85 24.26
CA ASP A 451 15.48 18.41 22.87
C ASP A 451 15.13 16.92 22.75
N ARG A 452 15.77 16.04 23.53
CA ARG A 452 15.45 14.59 23.55
C ARG A 452 14.00 14.31 23.91
N LEU A 453 13.48 14.97 24.95
CA LEU A 453 12.08 14.82 25.37
C LEU A 453 11.12 15.36 24.31
N SER A 454 11.47 16.47 23.64
CA SER A 454 10.67 17.07 22.57
C SER A 454 10.58 16.17 21.34
N ASP A 455 11.68 15.53 20.98
CA ASP A 455 11.75 14.60 19.84
C ASP A 455 10.97 13.31 20.16
N ALA A 456 11.11 12.77 21.38
CA ALA A 456 10.31 11.64 21.85
C ALA A 456 8.80 11.96 21.84
N LEU A 457 8.41 13.15 22.31
CA LEU A 457 7.02 13.60 22.29
C LEU A 457 6.48 13.77 20.87
N HIS A 458 7.28 14.32 19.95
CA HIS A 458 6.93 14.41 18.53
C HIS A 458 6.71 13.01 17.92
N GLY A 459 7.62 12.07 18.20
CA GLY A 459 7.50 10.68 17.77
C GLY A 459 6.19 10.03 18.27
N ALA A 460 5.89 10.18 19.56
CA ALA A 460 4.67 9.64 20.17
C ALA A 460 3.38 10.25 19.58
N LEU A 461 3.35 11.58 19.34
CA LEU A 461 2.23 12.25 18.67
C LEU A 461 2.04 11.74 17.25
N THR A 462 3.13 11.61 16.50
CA THR A 462 3.11 11.13 15.11
C THR A 462 2.59 9.71 15.03
N GLN A 463 3.11 8.82 15.88
CA GLN A 463 2.69 7.42 15.93
C GLN A 463 1.20 7.28 16.28
N ARG A 464 0.68 8.16 17.15
CA ARG A 464 -0.71 8.10 17.59
C ARG A 464 -1.69 8.72 16.60
N PHE A 465 -1.32 9.81 15.93
CA PHE A 465 -2.25 10.66 15.18
C PHE A 465 -2.00 10.71 13.67
N VAL A 466 -1.00 9.99 13.16
CA VAL A 466 -0.70 9.91 11.72
C VAL A 466 -0.66 8.45 11.30
N ASP A 467 -1.42 8.11 10.26
CA ASP A 467 -1.24 6.85 9.56
C ASP A 467 -0.23 7.04 8.43
N ARG A 468 1.03 6.67 8.71
CA ARG A 468 2.16 6.87 7.79
C ARG A 468 1.92 6.23 6.41
N ARG A 469 1.24 5.07 6.37
CA ARG A 469 1.00 4.34 5.12
C ARG A 469 0.07 5.14 4.22
N THR A 470 -1.05 5.58 4.78
CA THR A 470 -2.06 6.36 4.07
C THR A 470 -1.56 7.76 3.69
N SER A 471 -0.79 8.42 4.57
CA SER A 471 -0.28 9.77 4.29
C SER A 471 0.77 9.80 3.17
N VAL A 472 1.70 8.85 3.14
CA VAL A 472 2.73 8.77 2.09
C VAL A 472 2.11 8.45 0.73
N LEU A 473 1.18 7.50 0.68
CA LEU A 473 0.46 7.14 -0.55
C LEU A 473 -0.38 8.30 -1.08
N ALA A 474 -1.13 9.00 -0.21
CA ALA A 474 -1.93 10.16 -0.60
C ALA A 474 -1.08 11.33 -1.12
N ARG A 475 0.09 11.57 -0.51
CA ARG A 475 1.03 12.63 -0.94
C ARG A 475 1.53 12.38 -2.37
N ARG A 476 1.99 11.16 -2.68
CA ARG A 476 2.57 10.85 -3.99
C ARG A 476 1.55 10.79 -5.11
N LEU A 477 0.31 10.36 -4.81
CA LEU A 477 -0.82 10.46 -5.73
C LEU A 477 -1.10 11.92 -6.14
N LYS A 478 -0.95 12.87 -5.20
CA LYS A 478 -1.10 14.31 -5.49
C LYS A 478 0.09 14.90 -6.25
N GLN A 479 1.31 14.42 -6.02
CA GLN A 479 2.53 14.96 -6.64
C GLN A 479 2.75 14.53 -8.09
N LYS A 480 1.95 13.62 -8.65
CA LYS A 480 2.09 13.07 -10.02
C LYS A 480 3.50 12.52 -10.31
N GLU A 481 4.23 12.11 -9.28
CA GLU A 481 5.50 11.40 -9.45
C GLU A 481 5.20 9.98 -9.92
N ILE A 482 5.97 9.50 -10.90
CA ILE A 482 5.85 8.15 -11.44
C ILE A 482 6.28 7.18 -10.33
N LEU A 483 5.32 6.51 -9.70
CA LEU A 483 5.62 5.42 -8.78
C LEU A 483 6.22 4.26 -9.59
N VAL A 484 7.41 3.80 -9.22
CA VAL A 484 8.02 2.61 -9.80
C VAL A 484 7.88 1.49 -8.77
N ALA A 485 7.19 0.42 -9.14
CA ALA A 485 7.14 -0.79 -8.33
C ALA A 485 8.33 -1.69 -8.68
N GLU A 486 9.02 -2.17 -7.64
CA GLU A 486 10.01 -3.23 -7.73
C GLU A 486 9.28 -4.57 -7.61
N VAL A 487 9.59 -5.51 -8.50
CA VAL A 487 9.06 -6.87 -8.45
C VAL A 487 10.25 -7.81 -8.30
N ASN A 488 10.28 -8.59 -7.24
CA ASN A 488 11.35 -9.56 -7.03
C ASN A 488 11.12 -10.86 -7.83
N ASP A 489 12.11 -11.74 -7.85
CA ASP A 489 12.05 -13.02 -8.57
C ASP A 489 10.92 -13.97 -8.11
N LYS A 490 10.36 -13.72 -6.91
CA LYS A 490 9.21 -14.48 -6.36
C LYS A 490 7.85 -13.87 -6.76
N GLY A 491 7.86 -12.79 -7.55
CA GLY A 491 6.66 -12.04 -7.94
C GLY A 491 6.14 -11.13 -6.83
N GLU A 492 6.89 -10.87 -5.77
CA GLU A 492 6.47 -9.93 -4.71
C GLU A 492 6.68 -8.51 -5.19
N VAL A 493 5.62 -7.70 -5.07
CA VAL A 493 5.60 -6.30 -5.50
C VAL A 493 5.86 -5.42 -4.29
N THR A 494 6.96 -4.69 -4.33
CA THR A 494 7.32 -3.69 -3.34
C THR A 494 7.39 -2.30 -3.97
N VAL A 495 7.09 -1.26 -3.19
CA VAL A 495 7.34 0.14 -3.56
C VAL A 495 8.13 0.78 -2.44
N GLU A 496 9.37 1.17 -2.71
CA GLU A 496 10.32 1.72 -1.72
C GLU A 496 10.45 0.89 -0.42
N GLY A 497 10.44 -0.45 -0.56
CA GLY A 497 10.60 -1.38 0.57
C GLY A 497 9.30 -1.80 1.26
N GLU A 498 8.13 -1.25 0.92
CA GLU A 498 6.84 -1.72 1.43
C GLU A 498 6.19 -2.75 0.50
N PHE A 499 5.77 -3.88 1.06
CA PHE A 499 5.09 -4.97 0.35
C PHE A 499 3.62 -4.64 0.05
N LEU A 500 3.24 -4.70 -1.23
CA LEU A 500 1.89 -4.40 -1.72
C LEU A 500 1.08 -5.65 -2.06
N GLY A 501 1.75 -6.74 -2.44
CA GLY A 501 1.10 -7.96 -2.89
C GLY A 501 1.98 -8.79 -3.81
N ARG A 502 1.37 -9.70 -4.57
CA ARG A 502 2.07 -10.64 -5.44
C ARG A 502 1.53 -10.62 -6.87
N LEU A 503 2.43 -10.64 -7.84
CA LEU A 503 2.17 -10.75 -9.26
C LEU A 503 2.29 -12.22 -9.70
N GLU A 504 1.20 -12.80 -10.18
CA GLU A 504 1.12 -14.16 -10.71
C GLU A 504 0.87 -14.11 -12.23
N GLY A 505 1.92 -14.22 -13.03
CA GLY A 505 1.84 -14.00 -14.49
C GLY A 505 1.45 -12.55 -14.81
N PHE A 506 0.28 -12.34 -15.43
CA PHE A 506 -0.26 -11.02 -15.74
C PHE A 506 -1.39 -10.59 -14.78
N ARG A 507 -1.46 -11.17 -13.58
CA ARG A 507 -2.49 -10.85 -12.57
C ARG A 507 -1.89 -10.43 -11.25
N PHE A 508 -2.42 -9.37 -10.65
CA PHE A 508 -1.94 -8.84 -9.37
C PHE A 508 -2.89 -9.19 -8.23
N ARG A 509 -2.36 -9.81 -7.18
CA ARG A 509 -3.07 -10.12 -5.93
C ARG A 509 -2.59 -9.21 -4.82
N ALA A 510 -3.42 -8.24 -4.45
CA ALA A 510 -3.16 -7.35 -3.32
C ALA A 510 -3.22 -8.10 -1.97
N ASP A 511 -2.37 -7.72 -1.03
CA ASP A 511 -2.44 -8.23 0.33
C ASP A 511 -3.62 -7.61 1.10
N LYS A 512 -4.33 -8.42 1.90
CA LYS A 512 -5.57 -8.00 2.58
C LYS A 512 -5.27 -7.30 3.90
N THR A 513 -4.82 -6.04 3.84
CA THR A 513 -4.74 -5.20 5.04
C THR A 513 -5.26 -3.78 4.76
N GLY A 514 -6.46 -3.47 5.27
CA GLY A 514 -6.95 -2.08 5.32
C GLY A 514 -8.46 -1.87 5.30
N SER A 515 -8.85 -0.61 5.56
CA SER A 515 -10.20 -0.04 5.42
C SER A 515 -10.65 -0.02 3.95
N PRO A 516 -11.97 -0.06 3.62
CA PRO A 516 -12.45 0.01 2.24
C PRO A 516 -11.94 1.23 1.44
N ASP A 517 -11.72 2.37 2.09
CA ASP A 517 -11.18 3.59 1.46
C ASP A 517 -9.67 3.50 1.22
N GLU A 518 -8.92 2.85 2.11
CA GLU A 518 -7.49 2.55 1.92
C GLU A 518 -7.30 1.61 0.74
N ALA A 519 -8.11 0.55 0.65
CA ALA A 519 -8.07 -0.41 -0.46
C ALA A 519 -8.30 0.27 -1.82
N LYS A 520 -9.16 1.28 -1.88
CA LYS A 520 -9.42 2.04 -3.11
C LYS A 520 -8.24 2.91 -3.51
N THR A 521 -7.65 3.62 -2.56
CA THR A 521 -6.49 4.50 -2.78
C THR A 521 -5.26 3.67 -3.18
N LEU A 522 -5.07 2.53 -2.51
CA LEU A 522 -4.00 1.58 -2.81
C LEU A 522 -4.13 1.02 -4.22
N ARG A 523 -5.30 0.54 -4.64
CA ARG A 523 -5.52 0.03 -6.01
C ARG A 523 -5.18 1.06 -7.09
N GLN A 524 -5.55 2.32 -6.86
CA GLN A 524 -5.28 3.38 -7.83
C GLN A 524 -3.77 3.67 -7.93
N ALA A 525 -3.05 3.67 -6.81
CA ALA A 525 -1.60 3.83 -6.79
C ALA A 525 -0.89 2.63 -7.46
N THR A 526 -1.32 1.40 -7.14
CA THR A 526 -0.71 0.17 -7.66
C THR A 526 -0.90 0.00 -9.17
N SER A 527 -2.08 0.35 -9.71
CA SER A 527 -2.34 0.29 -11.16
C SER A 527 -1.39 1.19 -11.96
N GLN A 528 -1.10 2.40 -11.46
CA GLN A 528 -0.13 3.28 -12.11
C GLN A 528 1.31 2.78 -11.95
N ALA A 529 1.66 2.20 -10.81
CA ALA A 529 3.01 1.74 -10.53
C ALA A 529 3.40 0.45 -11.27
N LEU A 530 2.43 -0.43 -11.54
CA LEU A 530 2.67 -1.72 -12.22
C LEU A 530 2.66 -1.64 -13.74
N ALA A 531 2.14 -0.57 -14.34
CA ALA A 531 2.02 -0.45 -15.80
C ALA A 531 3.35 -0.69 -16.55
N PRO A 532 4.51 -0.12 -16.15
CA PRO A 532 5.79 -0.39 -16.81
C PRO A 532 6.23 -1.86 -16.70
N GLN A 533 5.96 -2.49 -15.55
CA GLN A 533 6.30 -3.89 -15.31
C GLN A 533 5.46 -4.83 -16.18
N PHE A 534 4.17 -4.54 -16.37
CA PHE A 534 3.31 -5.29 -17.29
C PHE A 534 3.80 -5.22 -18.74
N HIS A 535 4.27 -4.06 -19.20
CA HIS A 535 4.86 -3.93 -20.53
C HIS A 535 6.14 -4.77 -20.68
N LEU A 536 7.03 -4.74 -19.69
CA LEU A 536 8.28 -5.52 -19.70
C LEU A 536 8.00 -7.03 -19.68
N LEU A 537 7.06 -7.48 -18.84
CA LEU A 537 6.61 -8.88 -18.81
C LEU A 537 5.97 -9.30 -20.14
N ALA A 538 5.16 -8.43 -20.75
CA ALA A 538 4.55 -8.70 -22.04
C ALA A 538 5.58 -8.81 -23.16
N ASP A 539 6.63 -8.00 -23.14
CA ASP A 539 7.76 -8.09 -24.08
C ASP A 539 8.53 -9.40 -23.90
N ARG A 540 8.83 -9.77 -22.65
CA ARG A 540 9.50 -11.04 -22.34
C ARG A 540 8.67 -12.25 -22.80
N PHE A 541 7.37 -12.25 -22.50
CA PHE A 541 6.45 -13.30 -22.95
C PHE A 541 6.31 -13.35 -24.47
N TYR A 542 6.25 -12.19 -25.14
CA TYR A 542 6.12 -12.14 -26.58
C TYR A 542 7.34 -12.76 -27.29
N ASN A 543 8.53 -12.54 -26.73
CA ASN A 543 9.80 -13.02 -27.26
C ASN A 543 10.22 -14.42 -26.75
N SER A 544 9.44 -15.05 -25.86
CA SER A 544 9.78 -16.38 -25.35
C SER A 544 9.66 -17.45 -26.44
N PRO A 545 10.52 -18.49 -26.42
CA PRO A 545 10.44 -19.58 -27.38
C PRO A 545 9.15 -20.40 -27.18
N ASP A 546 8.63 -20.99 -28.27
CA ASP A 546 7.42 -21.83 -28.25
C ASP A 546 7.55 -23.08 -27.35
N THR A 547 8.76 -23.41 -26.87
CA THR A 547 9.02 -24.49 -25.91
C THR A 547 8.64 -24.14 -24.47
N GLU A 548 8.54 -22.86 -24.13
CA GLU A 548 8.12 -22.41 -22.79
C GLU A 548 6.60 -22.28 -22.65
N ILE A 549 5.88 -22.40 -23.76
CA ILE A 549 4.42 -22.30 -23.80
C ILE A 549 3.86 -23.71 -24.05
N ASP A 550 2.92 -24.14 -23.20
CA ASP A 550 2.18 -25.39 -23.40
C ASP A 550 0.67 -25.17 -23.20
N PHE A 551 -0.13 -26.12 -23.67
CA PHE A 551 -1.55 -26.20 -23.41
C PHE A 551 -1.87 -27.39 -22.50
N THR A 552 -2.85 -27.22 -21.62
CA THR A 552 -3.33 -28.29 -20.74
C THR A 552 -4.41 -29.13 -21.42
N GLU A 553 -4.71 -30.30 -20.87
CA GLU A 553 -5.77 -31.16 -21.40
C GLU A 553 -7.18 -30.56 -21.25
N GLN A 554 -7.32 -29.56 -20.37
CA GLN A 554 -8.54 -28.77 -20.19
C GLN A 554 -8.55 -27.47 -21.02
N GLY A 555 -7.63 -27.31 -21.98
CA GLY A 555 -7.56 -26.13 -22.84
C GLY A 555 -7.02 -24.86 -22.18
N GLY A 556 -6.37 -24.96 -21.01
CA GLY A 556 -5.60 -23.87 -20.42
C GLY A 556 -4.28 -23.63 -21.16
N LEU A 557 -3.80 -22.39 -21.18
CA LEU A 557 -2.52 -22.01 -21.78
C LEU A 557 -1.55 -21.59 -20.68
N MET A 558 -0.39 -22.23 -20.67
CA MET A 558 0.64 -22.10 -19.63
C MET A 558 1.90 -21.47 -20.22
N TRP A 559 2.56 -20.61 -19.44
CA TRP A 559 3.92 -20.14 -19.69
C TRP A 559 4.78 -20.47 -18.48
N GLY A 560 5.66 -21.46 -18.61
CA GLY A 560 6.29 -22.11 -17.45
C GLY A 560 5.23 -22.62 -16.47
N ASP A 561 5.29 -22.18 -15.21
CA ASP A 561 4.34 -22.56 -14.16
C ASP A 561 3.08 -21.67 -14.08
N HIS A 562 2.99 -20.63 -14.93
CA HIS A 562 1.93 -19.62 -14.84
C HIS A 562 0.84 -19.82 -15.88
N ALA A 563 -0.42 -19.83 -15.45
CA ALA A 563 -1.58 -19.82 -16.35
C ALA A 563 -1.80 -18.42 -16.94
N VAL A 564 -1.62 -18.29 -18.26
CA VAL A 564 -1.65 -17.00 -18.98
C VAL A 564 -2.86 -16.85 -19.91
N GLY A 565 -3.64 -17.90 -20.10
CA GLY A 565 -4.89 -17.83 -20.86
C GLY A 565 -5.62 -19.17 -20.96
N LYS A 566 -6.67 -19.19 -21.77
CA LYS A 566 -7.42 -20.40 -22.14
C LYS A 566 -7.88 -20.36 -23.58
N LEU A 567 -8.11 -21.53 -24.15
CA LEU A 567 -8.78 -21.71 -25.43
C LEU A 567 -10.30 -21.55 -25.26
N VAL A 568 -10.92 -20.90 -26.24
CA VAL A 568 -12.36 -20.73 -26.35
C VAL A 568 -12.79 -21.14 -27.76
N ALA A 569 -14.04 -21.62 -27.89
CA ALA A 569 -14.56 -22.08 -29.17
C ALA A 569 -14.52 -20.98 -30.24
N GLY A 570 -13.94 -21.29 -31.39
CA GLY A 570 -13.93 -20.42 -32.57
C GLY A 570 -15.06 -20.74 -33.53
N ALA A 571 -15.07 -20.06 -34.69
CA ALA A 571 -16.06 -20.31 -35.74
C ALA A 571 -15.82 -21.64 -36.50
N ASP A 572 -14.59 -22.16 -36.46
CA ASP A 572 -14.17 -23.41 -37.07
C ASP A 572 -13.53 -24.28 -35.96
N PRO A 573 -13.87 -25.58 -35.83
CA PRO A 573 -13.27 -26.49 -34.84
C PRO A 573 -11.74 -26.57 -34.90
N LEU A 574 -11.12 -26.31 -36.06
CA LEU A 574 -9.66 -26.27 -36.22
C LEU A 574 -9.05 -24.88 -35.98
N LYS A 575 -9.86 -23.86 -35.65
CA LYS A 575 -9.42 -22.48 -35.40
C LYS A 575 -10.03 -21.94 -34.09
N PRO A 576 -9.59 -22.45 -32.93
CA PRO A 576 -10.03 -21.92 -31.63
C PRO A 576 -9.54 -20.49 -31.43
N GLN A 577 -10.24 -19.72 -30.61
CA GLN A 577 -9.80 -18.41 -30.17
C GLN A 577 -9.13 -18.49 -28.80
N VAL A 578 -8.28 -17.52 -28.48
CA VAL A 578 -7.65 -17.41 -27.16
C VAL A 578 -8.28 -16.30 -26.33
N ALA A 579 -8.57 -16.59 -25.06
CA ALA A 579 -8.84 -15.60 -24.02
C ALA A 579 -7.64 -15.51 -23.06
N ALA A 580 -6.95 -14.37 -23.05
CA ALA A 580 -5.78 -14.15 -22.18
C ALA A 580 -6.22 -13.83 -20.73
N PHE A 581 -5.43 -14.28 -19.75
CA PHE A 581 -5.60 -13.97 -18.33
C PHE A 581 -4.70 -12.82 -17.93
N VAL A 582 -5.15 -11.61 -18.24
CA VAL A 582 -4.46 -10.35 -17.96
C VAL A 582 -5.45 -9.45 -17.23
N ASP A 583 -5.05 -8.87 -16.12
CA ASP A 583 -5.90 -7.95 -15.36
C ASP A 583 -6.09 -6.61 -16.12
N ASP A 584 -7.24 -5.96 -15.93
CA ASP A 584 -7.59 -4.71 -16.62
C ASP A 584 -6.58 -3.58 -16.32
N GLU A 585 -5.91 -3.63 -15.15
CA GLU A 585 -4.86 -2.69 -14.76
C GLU A 585 -3.63 -2.70 -15.69
N ALA A 586 -3.38 -3.77 -16.45
CA ALA A 586 -2.26 -3.85 -17.40
C ALA A 586 -2.48 -3.04 -18.70
N GLY A 587 -3.72 -2.62 -18.96
CA GLY A 587 -4.10 -1.85 -20.13
C GLY A 587 -4.36 -2.67 -21.40
N PRO A 588 -5.12 -2.12 -22.36
CA PRO A 588 -5.61 -2.85 -23.53
C PRO A 588 -4.49 -3.33 -24.47
N ASP A 589 -3.39 -2.59 -24.56
CA ASP A 589 -2.27 -2.93 -25.43
C ASP A 589 -1.54 -4.20 -24.98
N VAL A 590 -1.35 -4.36 -23.66
CA VAL A 590 -0.73 -5.56 -23.07
C VAL A 590 -1.64 -6.77 -23.28
N ILE A 591 -2.94 -6.62 -23.00
CA ILE A 591 -3.95 -7.68 -23.22
C ILE A 591 -3.91 -8.17 -24.68
N ALA A 592 -3.98 -7.24 -25.64
CA ALA A 592 -3.96 -7.57 -27.06
C ALA A 592 -2.65 -8.23 -27.49
N LYS A 593 -1.51 -7.80 -26.93
CA LYS A 593 -0.19 -8.37 -27.23
C LYS A 593 -0.05 -9.81 -26.74
N VAL A 594 -0.44 -10.08 -25.49
CA VAL A 594 -0.41 -11.43 -24.89
C VAL A 594 -1.36 -12.36 -25.65
N GLN A 595 -2.60 -11.91 -25.92
CA GLN A 595 -3.59 -12.68 -26.67
C GLN A 595 -3.10 -13.03 -28.09
N ARG A 596 -2.48 -12.08 -28.81
CA ARG A 596 -1.93 -12.32 -30.14
C ARG A 596 -0.81 -13.37 -30.12
N ARG A 597 0.11 -13.30 -29.15
CA ARG A 597 1.21 -14.27 -29.02
C ARG A 597 0.69 -15.68 -28.77
N LEU A 598 -0.28 -15.82 -27.86
CA LEU A 598 -0.91 -17.10 -27.55
C LEU A 598 -1.70 -17.66 -28.76
N GLN A 599 -2.40 -16.78 -29.49
CA GLN A 599 -3.10 -17.18 -30.71
C GLN A 599 -2.12 -17.73 -31.76
N HIS A 600 -1.01 -17.02 -32.00
CA HIS A 600 0.03 -17.50 -32.92
C HIS A 600 0.64 -18.84 -32.50
N PHE A 601 0.83 -19.05 -31.19
CA PHE A 601 1.32 -20.32 -30.66
C PHE A 601 0.34 -21.46 -30.96
N ILE A 602 -0.94 -21.32 -30.63
CA ILE A 602 -1.91 -22.39 -30.84
C ILE A 602 -2.15 -22.64 -32.33
N ASP A 603 -2.20 -21.60 -33.16
CA ASP A 603 -2.35 -21.72 -34.60
C ASP A 603 -1.19 -22.54 -35.21
N ARG A 604 0.06 -22.29 -34.78
CA ARG A 604 1.23 -23.05 -35.22
C ARG A 604 1.19 -24.51 -34.74
N LYS A 605 0.79 -24.75 -33.49
CA LYS A 605 0.66 -26.11 -32.95
C LYS A 605 -0.40 -26.92 -33.69
N ILE A 606 -1.54 -26.31 -34.00
CA ILE A 606 -2.59 -26.92 -34.82
C ILE A 606 -2.09 -27.16 -36.24
N ALA A 607 -1.45 -26.17 -36.86
CA ALA A 607 -0.89 -26.33 -38.20
C ALA A 607 0.10 -27.49 -38.30
N ALA A 608 0.95 -27.69 -37.30
CA ALA A 608 1.92 -28.78 -37.26
C ALA A 608 1.29 -30.14 -36.95
N ALA A 609 0.35 -30.22 -36.01
CA ALA A 609 -0.23 -31.50 -35.57
C ALA A 609 -1.38 -31.99 -36.48
N MET A 610 -2.10 -31.07 -37.12
CA MET A 610 -3.23 -31.34 -38.03
C MET A 610 -2.89 -31.07 -39.49
N GLU A 611 -1.60 -31.00 -39.85
CA GLU A 611 -1.13 -30.76 -41.22
C GLU A 611 -1.84 -31.63 -42.27
N PRO A 612 -2.04 -32.96 -42.08
CA PRO A 612 -2.73 -33.78 -43.07
C PRO A 612 -4.19 -33.38 -43.30
N LEU A 613 -4.89 -32.90 -42.26
CA LEU A 613 -6.27 -32.42 -42.39
C LEU A 613 -6.34 -31.09 -43.12
N LEU A 614 -5.42 -30.19 -42.80
CA LEU A 614 -5.35 -28.88 -43.45
C LEU A 614 -4.97 -29.01 -44.92
N ALA A 615 -4.04 -29.92 -45.25
CA ALA A 615 -3.70 -30.27 -46.63
C ALA A 615 -4.90 -30.85 -47.38
N LEU A 616 -5.66 -31.74 -46.76
CA LEU A 616 -6.89 -32.30 -47.34
C LEU A 616 -7.98 -31.23 -47.54
N GLN A 617 -8.13 -30.30 -46.60
CA GLN A 617 -9.12 -29.22 -46.65
C GLN A 617 -8.79 -28.18 -47.74
N SER A 618 -7.51 -27.92 -47.98
CA SER A 618 -7.02 -26.91 -48.92
C SER A 618 -6.81 -27.43 -50.36
N ASP A 619 -6.95 -28.74 -50.60
CA ASP A 619 -6.77 -29.31 -51.93
C ASP A 619 -7.95 -29.00 -52.86
N GLU A 620 -7.72 -28.09 -53.81
CA GLU A 620 -8.69 -27.70 -54.83
C GLU A 620 -8.86 -28.74 -55.95
N THR A 621 -7.95 -29.71 -56.05
CA THR A 621 -8.03 -30.77 -57.08
C THR A 621 -9.11 -31.81 -56.78
N LEU A 622 -9.55 -31.92 -55.52
CA LEU A 622 -10.67 -32.76 -55.13
C LEU A 622 -11.98 -32.14 -55.61
N THR A 623 -12.72 -32.87 -56.45
CA THR A 623 -14.02 -32.44 -56.98
C THR A 623 -15.12 -33.48 -56.72
N GLY A 624 -16.39 -33.05 -56.81
CA GLY A 624 -17.54 -33.94 -56.68
C GLY A 624 -17.62 -34.66 -55.32
N LEU A 625 -17.87 -35.97 -55.36
CA LEU A 625 -18.03 -36.81 -54.17
C LEU A 625 -16.76 -36.90 -53.32
N ALA A 626 -15.57 -36.80 -53.91
CA ALA A 626 -14.31 -36.84 -53.19
C ALA A 626 -14.16 -35.63 -52.26
N LYS A 627 -14.53 -34.42 -52.73
CA LYS A 627 -14.53 -33.19 -51.94
C LYS A 627 -15.54 -33.23 -50.79
N GLY A 628 -16.75 -33.72 -51.07
CA GLY A 628 -17.77 -33.90 -50.04
C GLY A 628 -17.36 -34.88 -48.95
N PHE A 629 -16.69 -35.98 -49.34
CA PHE A 629 -16.16 -36.96 -48.39
C PHE A 629 -14.98 -36.39 -47.58
N ALA A 630 -14.07 -35.67 -48.22
CA ALA A 630 -12.98 -34.96 -47.56
C ALA A 630 -13.50 -33.96 -46.51
N PHE A 631 -14.54 -33.20 -46.83
CA PHE A 631 -15.17 -32.27 -45.89
C PHE A 631 -15.71 -32.99 -44.64
N ARG A 632 -16.45 -34.09 -44.81
CA ARG A 632 -16.91 -34.89 -43.65
C ARG A 632 -15.75 -35.44 -42.83
N LEU A 633 -14.66 -35.87 -43.48
CA LEU A 633 -13.49 -36.38 -42.78
C LEU A 633 -12.81 -35.29 -41.95
N VAL A 634 -12.75 -34.05 -42.45
CA VAL A 634 -12.27 -32.89 -41.71
C VAL A 634 -13.19 -32.56 -40.52
N GLU A 635 -14.51 -32.57 -40.71
CA GLU A 635 -15.49 -32.36 -39.61
C GLU A 635 -15.34 -33.37 -38.47
N ASN A 636 -14.87 -34.58 -38.77
CA ASN A 636 -14.64 -35.64 -37.80
C ASN A 636 -13.15 -35.80 -37.44
N PHE A 637 -12.35 -34.74 -37.59
CA PHE A 637 -10.93 -34.69 -37.23
C PHE A 637 -10.10 -35.88 -37.76
N GLY A 638 -10.42 -36.33 -38.96
CA GLY A 638 -9.69 -37.38 -39.66
C GLY A 638 -10.04 -38.81 -39.29
N ILE A 639 -11.09 -39.05 -38.51
CA ILE A 639 -11.52 -40.38 -38.07
C ILE A 639 -13.03 -40.53 -38.18
N ILE A 640 -13.50 -41.43 -39.04
CA ILE A 640 -14.93 -41.74 -39.19
C ILE A 640 -15.14 -43.25 -39.09
N PRO A 641 -16.01 -43.75 -38.19
CA PRO A 641 -16.46 -45.14 -38.22
C PRO A 641 -17.10 -45.45 -39.57
N ARG A 642 -16.65 -46.52 -40.25
CA ARG A 642 -17.10 -46.83 -41.62
C ARG A 642 -18.61 -47.07 -41.72
N GLY A 643 -19.24 -47.50 -40.61
CA GLY A 643 -20.69 -47.68 -40.53
C GLY A 643 -21.49 -46.41 -40.82
N ASP A 644 -20.96 -45.24 -40.44
CA ASP A 644 -21.66 -43.95 -40.52
C ASP A 644 -21.64 -43.37 -41.94
N VAL A 645 -20.68 -43.81 -42.76
CA VAL A 645 -20.46 -43.34 -44.14
C VAL A 645 -20.48 -44.49 -45.16
N ALA A 646 -21.13 -45.60 -44.84
CA ALA A 646 -21.09 -46.82 -45.67
C ALA A 646 -21.61 -46.59 -47.11
N GLU A 647 -22.66 -45.78 -47.28
CA GLU A 647 -23.21 -45.43 -48.60
C GLU A 647 -22.27 -44.49 -49.37
N ASP A 648 -21.68 -43.49 -48.70
CA ASP A 648 -20.74 -42.56 -49.34
C ASP A 648 -19.49 -43.31 -49.83
N VAL A 649 -18.97 -44.22 -49.01
CA VAL A 649 -17.82 -45.06 -49.35
C VAL A 649 -18.13 -45.96 -50.55
N LYS A 650 -19.37 -46.46 -50.65
CA LYS A 650 -19.82 -47.28 -51.77
C LYS A 650 -20.00 -46.45 -53.05
N ALA A 651 -20.41 -45.19 -52.93
CA ALA A 651 -20.58 -44.25 -54.03
C ALA A 651 -19.25 -43.69 -54.58
N LEU A 652 -18.16 -43.73 -53.81
CA LEU A 652 -16.83 -43.35 -54.29
C LEU A 652 -16.28 -44.35 -55.31
N ASP A 653 -15.94 -43.86 -56.50
CA ASP A 653 -15.25 -44.63 -57.53
C ASP A 653 -13.76 -44.88 -57.19
N GLN A 654 -13.08 -45.65 -58.04
CA GLN A 654 -11.70 -46.05 -57.79
C GLN A 654 -10.71 -44.87 -57.91
N GLU A 655 -11.02 -43.90 -58.77
CA GLU A 655 -10.19 -42.71 -58.97
C GLU A 655 -10.25 -41.77 -57.76
N ALA A 656 -11.46 -41.46 -57.27
CA ALA A 656 -11.67 -40.67 -56.06
C ALA A 656 -11.01 -41.32 -54.83
N ARG A 657 -11.12 -42.64 -54.68
CA ARG A 657 -10.41 -43.38 -53.61
C ARG A 657 -8.89 -43.29 -53.78
N GLY A 658 -8.40 -43.30 -55.01
CA GLY A 658 -6.97 -43.11 -55.32
C GLY A 658 -6.48 -41.73 -54.87
N GLN A 659 -7.22 -40.66 -55.19
CA GLN A 659 -6.92 -39.29 -54.77
C GLN A 659 -6.92 -39.15 -53.24
N LEU A 660 -7.95 -39.67 -52.55
CA LEU A 660 -8.03 -39.64 -51.08
C LEU A 660 -6.90 -40.43 -50.40
N ARG A 661 -6.45 -41.56 -50.98
CA ARG A 661 -5.30 -42.32 -50.46
C ARG A 661 -3.98 -41.55 -50.54
N LYS A 662 -3.81 -40.66 -51.54
CA LYS A 662 -2.60 -39.81 -51.63
C LYS A 662 -2.47 -38.86 -50.44
N HIS A 663 -3.60 -38.45 -49.86
CA HIS A 663 -3.68 -37.68 -48.61
C HIS A 663 -3.48 -38.54 -47.34
N GLY A 664 -3.04 -39.79 -47.45
CA GLY A 664 -2.78 -40.65 -46.29
C GLY A 664 -4.04 -41.26 -45.66
N ILE A 665 -5.20 -41.16 -46.31
CA ILE A 665 -6.46 -41.76 -45.84
C ILE A 665 -6.43 -43.27 -46.04
N ARG A 666 -6.72 -44.01 -44.97
CA ARG A 666 -6.86 -45.47 -44.96
C ARG A 666 -8.33 -45.85 -44.92
N PHE A 667 -8.76 -46.66 -45.90
CA PHE A 667 -10.11 -47.21 -45.96
C PHE A 667 -10.15 -48.57 -45.26
N GLY A 668 -10.19 -48.55 -43.93
CA GLY A 668 -10.28 -49.75 -43.10
C GLY A 668 -11.62 -50.47 -43.23
N GLN A 669 -11.68 -51.70 -42.74
CA GLN A 669 -12.91 -52.49 -42.61
C GLN A 669 -13.88 -51.86 -41.61
N PHE A 670 -13.36 -51.30 -40.51
CA PHE A 670 -14.14 -50.82 -39.38
C PHE A 670 -14.22 -49.29 -39.35
N THR A 671 -13.15 -48.59 -39.73
CA THR A 671 -12.96 -47.16 -39.58
C THR A 671 -12.19 -46.60 -40.78
N ILE A 672 -12.54 -45.40 -41.21
CA ILE A 672 -11.80 -44.63 -42.21
C ILE A 672 -11.05 -43.55 -41.48
N PHE A 673 -9.72 -43.53 -41.63
CA PHE A 673 -8.87 -42.69 -40.77
C PHE A 673 -7.59 -42.26 -41.46
N MET A 674 -6.95 -41.24 -40.93
CA MET A 674 -5.60 -40.81 -41.32
C MET A 674 -4.58 -41.30 -40.30
N GLN A 675 -3.66 -42.19 -40.71
CA GLN A 675 -2.65 -42.78 -39.81
C GLN A 675 -1.80 -41.74 -39.05
N PRO A 676 -1.33 -40.63 -39.66
CA PRO A 676 -0.49 -39.68 -38.94
C PRO A 676 -1.18 -39.01 -37.74
N LEU A 677 -2.51 -38.91 -37.78
CA LEU A 677 -3.32 -38.29 -36.72
C LEU A 677 -3.59 -39.22 -35.54
N LEU A 678 -3.18 -40.49 -35.59
CA LEU A 678 -3.25 -41.41 -34.45
C LEU A 678 -2.02 -41.30 -33.53
N LYS A 679 -1.01 -40.50 -33.91
CA LYS A 679 0.15 -40.22 -33.05
C LYS A 679 -0.29 -39.49 -31.76
N PRO A 680 0.44 -39.62 -30.65
CA PRO A 680 0.04 -39.05 -29.36
C PRO A 680 -0.22 -37.53 -29.39
N ALA A 681 0.65 -36.73 -30.00
CA ALA A 681 0.51 -35.28 -30.03
C ALA A 681 -0.75 -34.79 -30.80
N PRO A 682 -1.02 -35.25 -32.04
CA PRO A 682 -2.29 -34.97 -32.71
C PRO A 682 -3.52 -35.47 -31.94
N THR A 683 -3.45 -36.63 -31.28
CA THR A 683 -4.56 -37.15 -30.46
C THR A 683 -4.88 -36.26 -29.27
N ARG A 684 -3.87 -35.81 -28.51
CA ARG A 684 -4.03 -34.87 -27.39
C ARG A 684 -4.72 -33.59 -27.85
N LEU A 685 -4.24 -33.01 -28.96
CA LEU A 685 -4.81 -31.78 -29.50
C LEU A 685 -6.23 -31.98 -30.07
N ARG A 686 -6.49 -33.11 -30.74
CA ARG A 686 -7.82 -33.46 -31.27
C ARG A 686 -8.86 -33.51 -30.16
N LEU A 687 -8.55 -34.13 -29.02
CA LEU A 687 -9.48 -34.22 -27.89
C LEU A 687 -9.81 -32.83 -27.33
N VAL A 688 -8.83 -31.93 -27.21
CA VAL A 688 -9.05 -30.55 -26.76
C VAL A 688 -9.93 -29.79 -27.77
N LEU A 689 -9.62 -29.83 -29.06
CA LEU A 689 -10.39 -29.13 -30.10
C LEU A 689 -11.82 -29.67 -30.23
N TRP A 690 -11.97 -30.99 -30.19
CA TRP A 690 -13.28 -31.65 -30.22
C TRP A 690 -14.12 -31.28 -29.01
N SER A 691 -13.52 -31.26 -27.81
CA SER A 691 -14.21 -30.89 -26.58
C SER A 691 -14.65 -29.42 -26.57
N LEU A 692 -13.79 -28.54 -27.07
CA LEU A 692 -14.11 -27.12 -27.27
C LEU A 692 -15.26 -26.92 -28.26
N ALA A 693 -15.22 -27.60 -29.41
CA ALA A 693 -16.26 -27.51 -30.43
C ALA A 693 -17.60 -28.13 -29.97
N GLY A 694 -17.54 -29.18 -29.15
CA GLY A 694 -18.70 -29.84 -28.55
C GLY A 694 -19.28 -29.11 -27.32
N GLY A 695 -18.59 -28.09 -26.79
CA GLY A 695 -19.03 -27.35 -25.60
C GLY A 695 -19.06 -28.22 -24.34
N LEU A 696 -18.13 -29.15 -24.19
CA LEU A 696 -18.00 -29.98 -22.98
C LEU A 696 -17.48 -29.14 -21.81
N ASP A 697 -18.03 -29.35 -20.61
CA ASP A 697 -17.55 -28.67 -19.39
C ASP A 697 -16.22 -29.27 -18.88
N GLU A 698 -16.02 -30.57 -19.08
CA GLU A 698 -14.83 -31.32 -18.68
C GLU A 698 -14.27 -32.08 -19.89
N PHE A 699 -12.99 -31.83 -20.21
CA PHE A 699 -12.38 -32.42 -21.39
C PHE A 699 -11.82 -33.80 -21.02
N PRO A 700 -12.13 -34.85 -21.79
CA PRO A 700 -11.63 -36.18 -21.50
C PRO A 700 -10.16 -36.31 -21.87
N GLU A 701 -9.40 -36.96 -20.99
CA GLU A 701 -7.95 -37.12 -21.11
C GLU A 701 -7.56 -38.05 -22.26
N SER A 702 -6.36 -37.84 -22.80
CA SER A 702 -5.77 -38.73 -23.80
C SER A 702 -5.34 -40.05 -23.16
N PRO A 703 -5.60 -41.21 -23.78
CA PRO A 703 -5.00 -42.46 -23.36
C PRO A 703 -3.46 -42.39 -23.33
N PRO A 704 -2.78 -43.13 -22.44
CA PRO A 704 -1.32 -43.15 -22.37
C PRO A 704 -0.66 -43.53 -23.71
N PRO A 705 0.43 -42.86 -24.12
CA PRO A 705 1.12 -43.18 -25.36
C PRO A 705 1.57 -44.64 -25.43
N GLY A 706 1.44 -45.26 -26.61
CA GLY A 706 1.94 -46.61 -26.88
C GLY A 706 1.01 -47.76 -26.48
N VAL A 707 -0.02 -47.51 -25.67
CA VAL A 707 -0.98 -48.56 -25.25
C VAL A 707 -1.89 -48.96 -26.41
N VAL A 708 -2.00 -50.26 -26.69
CA VAL A 708 -2.83 -50.78 -27.80
C VAL A 708 -4.30 -50.95 -27.41
N THR A 709 -4.56 -51.36 -26.17
CA THR A 709 -5.92 -51.56 -25.65
C THR A 709 -6.10 -50.90 -24.30
N VAL A 710 -7.24 -50.25 -24.11
CA VAL A 710 -7.64 -49.60 -22.85
C VAL A 710 -8.99 -50.16 -22.40
N GLN A 711 -9.32 -50.05 -21.12
CA GLN A 711 -10.68 -50.36 -20.65
C GLN A 711 -11.67 -49.35 -21.23
N ALA A 712 -12.81 -49.84 -21.72
CA ALA A 712 -13.87 -48.98 -22.21
C ALA A 712 -14.67 -48.44 -21.01
N ALA A 713 -14.29 -47.27 -20.51
CA ALA A 713 -15.00 -46.59 -19.42
C ALA A 713 -16.48 -46.36 -19.78
N LYS A 714 -17.40 -46.88 -18.95
CA LYS A 714 -18.86 -46.80 -19.16
C LYS A 714 -19.45 -45.38 -19.07
N GLY A 715 -18.68 -44.41 -18.57
CA GLY A 715 -19.08 -43.00 -18.43
C GLY A 715 -18.44 -42.05 -19.46
N ALA A 716 -17.67 -42.55 -20.43
CA ALA A 716 -17.03 -41.70 -21.43
C ALA A 716 -18.06 -41.01 -22.34
N PRO A 717 -17.86 -39.72 -22.71
CA PRO A 717 -18.74 -39.02 -23.64
C PRO A 717 -18.89 -39.76 -24.98
N GLN A 718 -20.07 -39.65 -25.61
CA GLN A 718 -20.32 -40.30 -26.90
C GLN A 718 -19.32 -39.79 -27.95
N GLY A 719 -18.61 -40.71 -28.60
CA GLY A 719 -17.59 -40.38 -29.61
C GLY A 719 -16.16 -40.27 -29.06
N TYR A 720 -15.97 -40.28 -27.73
CA TYR A 720 -14.65 -40.18 -27.09
C TYR A 720 -13.64 -41.17 -27.67
N PHE A 721 -13.97 -42.48 -27.72
CA PHE A 721 -13.02 -43.48 -28.18
C PHE A 721 -12.57 -43.22 -29.63
N ALA A 722 -13.49 -42.85 -30.52
CA ALA A 722 -13.15 -42.52 -31.90
C ALA A 722 -12.18 -41.32 -31.97
N MET A 723 -12.47 -40.25 -31.21
CA MET A 723 -11.60 -39.07 -31.13
C MET A 723 -10.28 -39.33 -30.38
N ALA A 724 -10.24 -40.32 -29.49
CA ALA A 724 -9.00 -40.79 -28.87
C ALA A 724 -8.16 -41.69 -29.81
N GLY A 725 -8.68 -42.08 -30.97
CA GLY A 725 -7.99 -42.98 -31.89
C GLY A 725 -8.22 -44.47 -31.61
N TYR A 726 -9.26 -44.81 -30.84
CA TYR A 726 -9.65 -46.15 -30.43
C TYR A 726 -11.06 -46.49 -30.91
N ARG A 727 -11.40 -47.77 -30.87
CA ARG A 727 -12.76 -48.25 -31.07
C ARG A 727 -13.16 -49.14 -29.91
N ALA A 728 -14.30 -48.83 -29.28
CA ALA A 728 -14.90 -49.68 -28.28
C ALA A 728 -15.37 -51.00 -28.90
N ALA A 729 -15.01 -52.11 -28.26
CA ALA A 729 -15.37 -53.48 -28.61
C ALA A 729 -15.59 -54.26 -27.30
N GLY A 730 -16.84 -54.25 -26.82
CA GLY A 730 -17.20 -54.82 -25.53
C GLY A 730 -16.69 -53.98 -24.35
N GLU A 731 -16.05 -54.63 -23.38
CA GLU A 731 -15.51 -53.98 -22.16
C GLU A 731 -14.17 -53.27 -22.39
N ARG A 732 -13.61 -53.35 -23.60
CA ARG A 732 -12.33 -52.74 -23.95
C ARG A 732 -12.43 -51.91 -25.22
N ALA A 733 -11.49 -51.00 -25.40
CA ALA A 733 -11.29 -50.27 -26.63
C ALA A 733 -9.90 -50.55 -27.19
N ILE A 734 -9.82 -50.79 -28.50
CA ILE A 734 -8.59 -51.12 -29.22
C ILE A 734 -8.21 -49.98 -30.17
N ARG A 735 -6.92 -49.68 -30.30
CA ARG A 735 -6.42 -48.63 -31.18
C ARG A 735 -6.78 -48.93 -32.63
N ILE A 736 -7.24 -47.92 -33.37
CA ILE A 736 -7.84 -48.09 -34.71
C ILE A 736 -6.87 -48.76 -35.69
N ASP A 737 -5.60 -48.36 -35.73
CA ASP A 737 -4.61 -48.96 -36.64
C ASP A 737 -4.34 -50.44 -36.36
N MET A 738 -4.32 -50.85 -35.08
CA MET A 738 -4.16 -52.26 -34.70
C MET A 738 -5.42 -53.08 -34.96
N LEU A 739 -6.60 -52.50 -34.74
CA LEU A 739 -7.86 -53.13 -35.09
C LEU A 739 -7.97 -53.42 -36.60
N GLU A 740 -7.52 -52.49 -37.43
CA GLU A 740 -7.57 -52.67 -38.89
C GLU A 740 -6.56 -53.70 -39.38
N ARG A 741 -5.37 -53.78 -38.76
CA ARG A 741 -4.42 -54.87 -39.01
C ARG A 741 -5.01 -56.22 -38.60
N LEU A 742 -5.68 -56.29 -37.44
CA LEU A 742 -6.38 -57.49 -37.01
C LEU A 742 -7.48 -57.86 -38.02
N ALA A 743 -8.25 -56.89 -38.51
CA ALA A 743 -9.29 -57.12 -39.52
C ALA A 743 -8.73 -57.72 -40.81
N ASP A 744 -7.57 -57.23 -41.28
CA ASP A 744 -6.89 -57.78 -42.45
C ASP A 744 -6.44 -59.24 -42.21
N MET A 745 -5.87 -59.55 -41.04
CA MET A 745 -5.50 -60.94 -40.68
C MET A 745 -6.69 -61.89 -40.58
N LEU A 746 -7.83 -61.37 -40.12
CA LEU A 746 -9.09 -62.14 -40.01
C LEU A 746 -9.72 -62.44 -41.36
N ARG A 747 -9.40 -61.66 -42.40
CA ARG A 747 -9.96 -61.80 -43.74
C ARG A 747 -9.57 -63.11 -44.43
N ASP A 748 -8.36 -63.58 -44.12
CA ASP A 748 -7.81 -64.83 -44.66
C ASP A 748 -8.20 -66.06 -43.82
N LYS A 749 -9.02 -65.89 -42.76
CA LYS A 749 -9.51 -66.98 -41.90
C LYS A 749 -10.92 -67.40 -42.29
N ASP A 750 -11.23 -68.68 -42.12
CA ASP A 750 -12.58 -69.21 -42.34
C ASP A 750 -13.54 -68.77 -41.23
N SER A 751 -14.03 -67.55 -41.36
CA SER A 751 -14.95 -66.92 -40.42
C SER A 751 -16.31 -67.65 -40.33
N ARG A 752 -16.64 -68.58 -41.25
CA ARG A 752 -17.89 -69.36 -41.22
C ARG A 752 -17.69 -70.73 -40.59
N GLY A 753 -16.56 -71.39 -40.87
CA GLY A 753 -16.19 -72.69 -40.31
C GLY A 753 -15.62 -72.62 -38.89
N GLY A 754 -15.12 -71.44 -38.48
CA GLY A 754 -14.50 -71.24 -37.18
C GLY A 754 -12.97 -71.25 -37.27
N PHE A 755 -12.29 -70.40 -36.50
CA PHE A 755 -10.83 -70.36 -36.44
C PHE A 755 -10.33 -70.12 -35.00
N GLU A 756 -9.10 -70.54 -34.70
CA GLU A 756 -8.44 -70.27 -33.42
C GLU A 756 -7.56 -68.99 -33.50
N ALA A 757 -7.38 -68.31 -32.37
CA ALA A 757 -6.48 -67.15 -32.29
C ALA A 757 -5.02 -67.57 -32.54
N THR A 758 -4.35 -66.90 -33.47
CA THR A 758 -2.91 -67.10 -33.71
C THR A 758 -2.05 -66.28 -32.74
N PRO A 759 -0.81 -66.70 -32.42
CA PRO A 759 0.11 -65.91 -31.59
C PRO A 759 0.29 -64.47 -32.07
N ASP A 760 0.34 -64.25 -33.40
CA ASP A 760 0.45 -62.93 -34.00
C ASP A 760 -0.76 -62.03 -33.68
N MET A 761 -1.98 -62.58 -33.65
CA MET A 761 -3.20 -61.85 -33.29
C MET A 761 -3.20 -61.40 -31.82
N LEU A 762 -2.68 -62.25 -30.92
CA LEU A 762 -2.52 -61.91 -29.51
C LEU A 762 -1.41 -60.86 -29.30
N SER A 763 -0.33 -60.96 -30.08
CA SER A 763 0.79 -60.02 -30.03
C SER A 763 0.39 -58.61 -30.47
N ILE A 764 -0.30 -58.46 -31.61
CA ILE A 764 -0.69 -57.12 -32.11
C ILE A 764 -1.77 -56.45 -31.27
N THR A 765 -2.54 -57.22 -30.50
CA THR A 765 -3.55 -56.68 -29.57
C THR A 765 -2.98 -56.46 -28.17
N GLY A 766 -1.88 -57.14 -27.80
CA GLY A 766 -1.27 -57.06 -26.47
C GLY A 766 -2.15 -57.66 -25.38
N MET A 767 -3.01 -58.64 -25.73
CA MET A 767 -4.03 -59.20 -24.85
C MET A 767 -3.77 -60.67 -24.52
N THR A 768 -4.25 -61.13 -23.36
CA THR A 768 -4.34 -62.57 -23.08
C THR A 768 -5.43 -63.22 -23.94
N LEU A 769 -5.39 -64.54 -24.09
CA LEU A 769 -6.36 -65.28 -24.90
C LEU A 769 -7.82 -65.06 -24.48
N GLU A 770 -8.07 -64.99 -23.16
CA GLU A 770 -9.39 -64.70 -22.58
C GLU A 770 -9.84 -63.24 -22.80
N GLN A 771 -8.91 -62.29 -22.72
CA GLN A 771 -9.21 -60.89 -23.04
C GLN A 771 -9.49 -60.71 -24.54
N PHE A 772 -8.76 -61.43 -25.38
CA PHE A 772 -8.97 -61.45 -26.83
C PHE A 772 -10.32 -62.05 -27.19
N SER A 773 -10.80 -63.09 -26.49
CA SER A 773 -12.13 -63.64 -26.76
C SER A 773 -13.24 -62.62 -26.53
N HIS A 774 -13.18 -61.87 -25.43
CA HIS A 774 -14.14 -60.79 -25.16
C HIS A 774 -14.05 -59.63 -26.16
N LEU A 775 -12.85 -59.30 -26.65
CA LEU A 775 -12.69 -58.31 -27.73
C LEU A 775 -13.40 -58.78 -29.00
N MET A 776 -13.18 -60.05 -29.39
CA MET A 776 -13.77 -60.64 -30.59
C MET A 776 -15.29 -60.73 -30.52
N GLU A 777 -15.84 -61.02 -29.34
CA GLU A 777 -17.28 -60.91 -29.05
C GLU A 777 -17.79 -59.48 -29.28
N GLY A 778 -17.07 -58.48 -28.76
CA GLY A 778 -17.37 -57.06 -28.99
C GLY A 778 -17.28 -56.61 -30.46
N LEU A 779 -16.55 -57.35 -31.30
CA LEU A 779 -16.45 -57.14 -32.75
C LEU A 779 -17.51 -57.92 -33.56
N GLY A 780 -18.35 -58.73 -32.90
CA GLY A 780 -19.44 -59.48 -33.52
C GLY A 780 -19.13 -60.95 -33.86
N TYR A 781 -18.02 -61.49 -33.36
CA TYR A 781 -17.73 -62.93 -33.42
C TYR A 781 -18.36 -63.64 -32.22
N LYS A 782 -18.60 -64.95 -32.32
CA LYS A 782 -18.90 -65.82 -31.19
C LYS A 782 -17.63 -66.54 -30.80
N ALA A 783 -17.30 -66.56 -29.51
CA ALA A 783 -16.15 -67.27 -28.96
C ALA A 783 -16.62 -68.51 -28.19
N GLU A 784 -16.21 -69.69 -28.63
CA GLU A 784 -16.51 -70.96 -27.93
C GLU A 784 -15.25 -71.48 -27.25
N LYS A 785 -15.30 -71.61 -25.92
CA LYS A 785 -14.20 -72.11 -25.09
C LYS A 785 -14.08 -73.63 -25.22
N GLY A 786 -12.89 -74.12 -25.56
CA GLY A 786 -12.54 -75.54 -25.56
C GLY A 786 -11.29 -75.80 -24.71
N GLU A 787 -11.14 -77.04 -24.24
CA GLU A 787 -9.97 -77.49 -23.50
C GLU A 787 -9.39 -78.71 -24.21
N ARG A 788 -8.08 -78.68 -24.51
CA ARG A 788 -7.35 -79.82 -25.09
C ARG A 788 -6.06 -80.07 -24.33
N PRO A 789 -5.59 -81.32 -24.21
CA PRO A 789 -4.29 -81.60 -23.62
C PRO A 789 -3.18 -80.94 -24.46
N LYS A 790 -2.31 -80.16 -23.81
CA LYS A 790 -1.24 -79.38 -24.44
C LYS A 790 -0.27 -80.30 -25.17
N VAL A 791 -0.33 -80.32 -26.49
CA VAL A 791 0.63 -81.04 -27.33
C VAL A 791 1.91 -80.24 -27.38
N LYS A 792 2.97 -80.71 -26.69
CA LYS A 792 4.32 -80.16 -26.85
C LYS A 792 4.73 -80.30 -28.31
N ALA A 793 4.86 -79.18 -29.02
CA ALA A 793 5.51 -79.14 -30.32
C ALA A 793 6.95 -79.65 -30.18
N ALA A 794 7.33 -80.66 -30.96
CA ALA A 794 8.69 -81.19 -30.99
C ALA A 794 9.67 -80.09 -31.41
N PRO A 795 10.84 -79.94 -30.75
CA PRO A 795 11.83 -78.96 -31.15
C PRO A 795 12.35 -79.31 -32.54
N ALA A 796 12.19 -78.38 -33.49
CA ALA A 796 12.89 -78.42 -34.76
C ALA A 796 14.40 -78.33 -34.50
N ALA A 797 15.16 -79.26 -35.09
CA ALA A 797 16.60 -79.36 -34.96
C ALA A 797 17.31 -78.09 -35.47
N PRO A 798 18.45 -77.69 -34.87
CA PRO A 798 19.21 -76.53 -35.33
C PRO A 798 19.92 -76.86 -36.66
N ALA A 799 19.73 -76.00 -37.66
CA ALA A 799 20.57 -75.97 -38.86
C ALA A 799 21.91 -75.26 -38.55
N PRO A 800 23.02 -75.62 -39.22
CA PRO A 800 24.38 -75.31 -38.79
C PRO A 800 24.80 -73.87 -39.13
N THR A 801 25.45 -73.20 -38.18
CA THR A 801 26.26 -71.99 -38.44
C THR A 801 27.71 -72.41 -38.70
N GLY A 802 28.16 -72.28 -39.95
CA GLY A 802 29.57 -72.34 -40.32
C GLY A 802 30.25 -70.98 -40.09
N ASN A 803 31.36 -71.03 -39.36
CA ASN A 803 32.34 -69.95 -39.19
C ASN A 803 32.99 -69.57 -40.53
N ASP A 804 33.29 -68.28 -40.69
CA ASP A 804 34.65 -67.84 -41.01
C ASP A 804 35.00 -66.63 -40.13
N ALA A 805 35.95 -66.86 -39.23
CA ALA A 805 36.73 -65.90 -38.44
C ALA A 805 37.91 -65.38 -39.33
N PRO A 806 38.89 -64.53 -38.91
CA PRO A 806 39.21 -64.09 -37.54
C PRO A 806 39.71 -62.63 -37.33
N THR A 807 39.64 -62.25 -36.04
CA THR A 807 40.44 -61.37 -35.13
C THR A 807 41.91 -61.03 -35.50
N PRO A 808 42.70 -60.22 -34.73
CA PRO A 808 42.49 -59.28 -33.58
C PRO A 808 43.30 -57.94 -33.77
N PRO A 809 43.84 -57.15 -32.78
CA PRO A 809 43.70 -57.08 -31.31
C PRO A 809 43.52 -55.67 -30.66
N THR A 810 43.22 -55.74 -29.36
CA THR A 810 43.45 -54.89 -28.16
C THR A 810 44.35 -53.63 -28.21
N GLU A 811 43.91 -52.54 -27.55
CA GLU A 811 44.53 -51.84 -26.39
C GLU A 811 43.84 -50.47 -26.09
N VAL A 812 43.83 -50.07 -24.82
CA VAL A 812 43.49 -48.73 -24.26
C VAL A 812 44.82 -48.12 -23.73
N PRO A 813 44.96 -46.86 -23.26
CA PRO A 813 44.17 -45.61 -23.30
C PRO A 813 45.01 -44.35 -23.70
N GLY A 814 44.39 -43.17 -23.85
CA GLY A 814 45.15 -41.90 -23.75
C GLY A 814 44.58 -40.67 -24.48
N ASP A 815 44.31 -39.65 -23.67
CA ASP A 815 44.35 -38.19 -23.92
C ASP A 815 43.43 -37.46 -24.92
N ALA A 816 42.91 -36.35 -24.41
CA ALA A 816 42.16 -35.26 -25.02
C ALA A 816 43.02 -34.47 -26.07
N PRO A 817 42.57 -33.39 -26.77
CA PRO A 817 41.42 -32.51 -26.51
C PRO A 817 40.70 -31.90 -27.75
N ALA A 818 39.67 -31.11 -27.45
CA ALA A 818 39.24 -29.86 -28.11
C ALA A 818 39.16 -29.77 -29.65
N GLU A 819 37.93 -29.57 -30.15
CA GLU A 819 37.68 -28.56 -31.20
C GLU A 819 36.24 -28.02 -31.06
N ALA A 820 36.13 -26.77 -30.62
CA ALA A 820 35.07 -25.85 -31.03
C ALA A 820 35.39 -25.37 -32.49
N PRO A 821 34.72 -24.38 -33.13
CA PRO A 821 33.54 -23.61 -32.74
C PRO A 821 32.57 -23.29 -33.92
N ALA A 822 31.54 -22.55 -33.53
CA ALA A 822 30.74 -21.54 -34.23
C ALA A 822 30.99 -21.11 -35.70
N ILE A 823 29.84 -20.80 -36.30
CA ILE A 823 29.52 -20.17 -37.58
C ILE A 823 29.99 -18.69 -37.63
N PRO A 824 30.34 -18.13 -38.80
CA PRO A 824 31.12 -16.88 -38.93
C PRO A 824 30.26 -15.61 -39.07
N PRO A 825 30.90 -14.43 -39.07
CA PRO A 825 30.57 -13.42 -40.08
C PRO A 825 31.78 -12.63 -40.64
N ALA A 826 31.45 -11.76 -41.61
CA ALA A 826 32.26 -11.23 -42.70
C ALA A 826 33.11 -9.96 -42.42
N GLU A 827 33.94 -9.66 -43.42
CA GLU A 827 35.08 -8.72 -43.56
C GLU A 827 34.77 -7.21 -43.58
N VAL A 828 35.81 -6.40 -43.34
CA VAL A 828 35.96 -5.00 -43.78
C VAL A 828 37.43 -4.79 -44.25
N PRO A 829 37.72 -3.98 -45.30
CA PRO A 829 39.07 -3.84 -45.89
C PRO A 829 39.93 -2.70 -45.28
N PRO A 830 41.24 -2.58 -45.65
CA PRO A 830 42.31 -2.21 -44.70
C PRO A 830 43.07 -0.88 -44.99
N GLY A 831 43.98 -0.48 -44.09
CA GLY A 831 45.15 0.35 -44.43
C GLY A 831 45.91 1.08 -43.29
N GLY A 832 47.11 0.57 -42.94
CA GLY A 832 48.37 1.34 -42.84
C GLY A 832 48.75 2.14 -41.57
N PRO A 833 50.06 2.42 -41.32
CA PRO A 833 50.71 2.14 -40.02
C PRO A 833 51.57 3.26 -39.36
N ASP A 834 52.04 2.94 -38.14
CA ASP A 834 53.27 3.33 -37.40
C ASP A 834 53.66 4.79 -37.09
N GLU A 835 53.92 5.06 -35.79
CA GLU A 835 55.27 5.33 -35.25
C GLU A 835 55.29 5.44 -33.70
N THR A 836 56.36 4.95 -33.07
CA THR A 836 56.77 5.11 -31.65
C THR A 836 58.03 6.03 -31.59
N PRO A 837 58.81 6.29 -30.49
CA PRO A 837 58.75 5.85 -29.07
C PRO A 837 59.20 6.90 -27.98
N ILE A 838 59.35 6.40 -26.73
CA ILE A 838 60.26 6.72 -25.57
C ILE A 838 59.84 7.65 -24.38
N PRO A 839 60.43 7.54 -23.12
CA PRO A 839 59.73 7.08 -21.89
C PRO A 839 60.05 7.85 -20.54
N THR A 840 59.48 7.35 -19.41
CA THR A 840 59.82 7.41 -17.93
C THR A 840 60.24 8.74 -17.24
N PRO A 841 60.05 8.97 -15.89
CA PRO A 841 60.44 8.09 -14.75
C PRO A 841 59.53 8.02 -13.46
N GLN A 842 59.76 6.97 -12.64
CA GLN A 842 59.89 6.80 -11.14
C GLN A 842 59.36 7.90 -10.16
N GLU A 843 59.00 7.70 -8.87
CA GLU A 843 59.25 6.71 -7.79
C GLU A 843 58.32 6.99 -6.56
N THR A 844 58.11 6.01 -5.68
CA THR A 844 57.41 6.03 -4.35
C THR A 844 58.31 6.54 -3.19
N PRO A 845 57.81 6.89 -1.96
CA PRO A 845 57.64 5.89 -0.88
C PRO A 845 56.57 6.13 0.25
N VAL A 846 55.95 5.02 0.73
CA VAL A 846 55.80 4.53 2.15
C VAL A 846 54.96 5.39 3.14
N ASP A 847 54.00 4.90 3.96
CA ASP A 847 54.02 3.81 4.95
C ASP A 847 52.59 3.40 5.41
N ALA A 848 52.48 2.24 6.07
CA ALA A 848 51.25 1.46 6.31
C ALA A 848 50.71 1.56 7.80
N PRO A 849 49.77 0.69 8.29
CA PRO A 849 48.70 1.00 9.25
C PRO A 849 49.04 0.64 10.72
N PRO A 850 48.09 0.64 11.70
CA PRO A 850 47.35 -0.61 11.98
C PRO A 850 45.92 -0.49 12.56
N GLU A 851 45.11 -1.53 12.31
CA GLU A 851 44.03 -2.05 13.17
C GLU A 851 44.59 -3.14 14.11
N LEU A 852 43.79 -3.50 15.14
CA LEU A 852 43.94 -4.50 16.23
C LEU A 852 44.29 -3.82 17.58
N VAL A 853 43.70 -4.11 18.74
CA VAL A 853 43.02 -5.29 19.30
C VAL A 853 42.16 -4.81 20.50
N ALA A 854 41.07 -5.50 20.86
CA ALA A 854 40.85 -6.07 22.22
C ALA A 854 39.36 -6.39 22.49
N GLU A 855 39.02 -7.67 22.44
CA GLU A 855 37.83 -8.26 23.03
C GLU A 855 38.27 -9.56 23.75
N VAL A 856 38.30 -9.54 25.09
CA VAL A 856 38.47 -10.66 26.05
C VAL A 856 38.06 -10.06 27.42
N ALA A 857 37.32 -10.64 28.36
CA ALA A 857 36.43 -11.79 28.54
C ALA A 857 35.69 -11.55 29.87
N LEU A 858 34.66 -12.35 30.20
CA LEU A 858 34.57 -13.04 31.50
C LEU A 858 33.44 -14.07 31.47
N THR A 859 33.78 -15.23 32.03
CA THR A 859 33.08 -16.50 32.18
C THR A 859 32.05 -16.48 33.30
N ASP A 860 31.03 -17.35 33.25
CA ASP A 860 30.84 -18.43 34.24
C ASP A 860 29.61 -19.32 33.93
N GLU A 861 29.86 -20.63 33.90
CA GLU A 861 28.96 -21.79 33.99
C GLU A 861 28.42 -21.96 35.45
N PRO A 862 27.57 -22.97 35.88
CA PRO A 862 27.34 -24.30 35.28
C PRO A 862 25.93 -24.95 35.35
N ALA A 863 25.80 -26.01 34.54
CA ALA A 863 25.15 -27.33 34.69
C ALA A 863 23.97 -27.60 35.65
N LEU A 864 22.98 -28.37 35.15
CA LEU A 864 22.40 -29.57 35.80
C LEU A 864 21.58 -30.40 34.78
N ALA A 865 21.93 -31.69 34.67
CA ALA A 865 21.15 -32.80 34.07
C ALA A 865 19.94 -33.17 34.99
N PRO A 866 19.02 -34.14 34.73
CA PRO A 866 19.19 -35.35 33.89
C PRO A 866 17.91 -35.95 33.23
N GLU A 867 18.09 -37.17 32.70
CA GLU A 867 17.15 -38.31 32.59
C GLU A 867 16.24 -38.54 31.36
N THR A 868 16.14 -39.84 31.08
CA THR A 868 15.68 -40.63 29.94
C THR A 868 14.19 -40.96 29.96
N MET A 869 13.55 -41.13 28.78
CA MET A 869 12.77 -42.33 28.38
C MET A 869 12.08 -42.19 27.00
N ASP A 870 12.17 -43.29 26.24
CA ASP A 870 11.46 -43.78 25.04
C ASP A 870 10.28 -43.00 24.41
N ALA A 871 10.27 -42.89 23.07
CA ALA A 871 9.57 -43.83 22.17
C ALA A 871 9.69 -43.41 20.67
N ALA A 872 9.74 -44.42 19.79
CA ALA A 872 10.05 -44.40 18.35
C ALA A 872 9.12 -43.54 17.44
N PRO A 873 9.53 -43.31 16.17
CA PRO A 873 8.87 -44.09 15.10
C PRO A 873 9.79 -44.59 13.97
N GLU A 874 9.23 -45.53 13.21
CA GLU A 874 9.83 -46.41 12.21
C GLU A 874 10.17 -45.74 10.87
N THR A 875 11.36 -46.07 10.38
CA THR A 875 11.86 -46.09 8.98
C THR A 875 11.20 -47.24 8.17
N PRO A 876 11.35 -47.41 6.82
CA PRO A 876 12.54 -47.06 6.03
C PRO A 876 12.37 -46.68 4.54
N GLU A 877 13.42 -46.01 4.02
CA GLU A 877 13.86 -46.05 2.63
C GLU A 877 15.34 -46.48 2.61
N ALA A 878 15.72 -47.39 1.71
CA ALA A 878 16.94 -47.26 0.90
C ALA A 878 17.14 -48.43 -0.08
N LEU A 879 17.50 -48.04 -1.30
CA LEU A 879 18.04 -48.83 -2.41
C LEU A 879 19.38 -49.49 -2.07
N ARG A 880 19.71 -50.61 -2.75
CA ARG A 880 20.83 -50.69 -3.73
C ARG A 880 21.05 -52.09 -4.32
N GLU A 881 21.68 -52.06 -5.50
CA GLU A 881 22.08 -53.12 -6.44
C GLU A 881 22.97 -54.24 -5.87
N MET A 882 23.05 -55.35 -6.64
CA MET A 882 24.19 -56.29 -6.67
C MET A 882 24.53 -56.61 -8.14
N PRO A 883 25.80 -56.97 -8.45
CA PRO A 883 26.11 -58.40 -8.64
C PRO A 883 27.49 -58.83 -8.09
N ASP A 884 27.64 -60.10 -7.66
CA ASP A 884 28.39 -61.19 -8.34
C ASP A 884 28.77 -62.36 -7.40
N ALA A 885 28.97 -63.55 -8.00
CA ALA A 885 28.92 -64.94 -7.51
C ALA A 885 30.14 -65.47 -6.66
N PRO A 886 30.41 -66.81 -6.52
CA PRO A 886 29.64 -67.95 -5.96
C PRO A 886 30.43 -68.77 -4.87
N ALA A 887 29.78 -69.69 -4.15
CA ALA A 887 30.34 -71.01 -3.73
C ALA A 887 29.28 -71.90 -3.03
N GLU A 888 29.14 -73.14 -3.51
CA GLU A 888 28.38 -74.29 -2.99
C GLU A 888 28.92 -74.84 -1.64
N PRO A 889 28.36 -75.91 -1.00
CA PRO A 889 27.18 -76.75 -1.34
C PRO A 889 26.21 -77.01 -0.16
N ALA A 890 24.98 -77.45 -0.46
CA ALA A 890 24.20 -78.27 0.47
C ALA A 890 23.21 -79.17 -0.26
N GLU A 891 23.25 -80.44 0.15
CA GLU A 891 22.56 -81.60 -0.38
C GLU A 891 21.04 -81.60 -0.16
N LEU A 892 20.36 -82.26 -1.11
CA LEU A 892 19.23 -83.19 -0.97
C LEU A 892 18.12 -82.84 0.05
N TYR A 893 16.89 -82.61 -0.44
CA TYR A 893 15.79 -83.58 -0.26
C TYR A 893 14.71 -83.37 -1.32
N SER A 894 14.32 -84.50 -1.93
CA SER A 894 13.22 -84.64 -2.87
C SER A 894 11.85 -84.50 -2.21
N THR A 895 10.85 -84.02 -2.94
CA THR A 895 9.63 -84.80 -3.24
C THR A 895 8.91 -84.13 -4.40
N ALA A 896 8.72 -84.89 -5.49
CA ALA A 896 7.86 -84.51 -6.60
C ALA A 896 6.41 -84.90 -6.30
N PRO A 897 5.42 -84.12 -6.75
CA PRO A 897 4.10 -84.63 -7.11
C PRO A 897 3.94 -84.66 -8.64
N GLU A 898 3.16 -85.64 -9.09
CA GLU A 898 2.90 -86.02 -10.47
C GLU A 898 2.42 -84.86 -11.36
N ALA A 899 3.00 -84.77 -12.56
CA ALA A 899 2.59 -83.83 -13.59
C ALA A 899 1.20 -84.21 -14.16
N ALA A 900 0.16 -83.52 -13.71
CA ALA A 900 -1.11 -83.48 -14.41
C ALA A 900 -0.87 -82.90 -15.82
N ALA A 901 -1.41 -83.54 -16.86
CA ALA A 901 -1.34 -83.04 -18.23
C ALA A 901 -1.85 -81.59 -18.26
N GLU A 902 -0.97 -80.64 -18.59
CA GLU A 902 -1.39 -79.24 -18.74
C GLU A 902 -2.46 -79.17 -19.84
N MET A 903 -3.69 -78.82 -19.47
CA MET A 903 -4.77 -78.58 -20.42
C MET A 903 -4.58 -77.17 -21.00
N GLU A 904 -4.50 -77.05 -22.32
CA GLU A 904 -4.52 -75.78 -23.02
C GLU A 904 -5.97 -75.38 -23.30
N VAL A 905 -6.35 -74.21 -22.79
CA VAL A 905 -7.61 -73.56 -23.14
C VAL A 905 -7.45 -72.89 -24.49
N PHE A 906 -8.35 -73.16 -25.43
CA PHE A 906 -8.43 -72.46 -26.72
C PHE A 906 -9.85 -71.91 -26.94
N TYR A 907 -9.97 -70.93 -27.84
CA TYR A 907 -11.27 -70.39 -28.25
C TYR A 907 -11.43 -70.56 -29.76
N THR A 908 -12.59 -71.07 -30.17
CA THR A 908 -12.98 -71.11 -31.58
C THR A 908 -13.88 -69.93 -31.89
N PHE A 909 -13.49 -69.12 -32.89
CA PHE A 909 -14.18 -67.91 -33.28
C PHE A 909 -14.99 -68.12 -34.55
N THR A 910 -16.31 -67.97 -34.48
CA THR A 910 -17.20 -68.00 -35.65
C THR A 910 -17.88 -66.66 -35.84
N TRP A 911 -18.08 -66.22 -37.09
CA TRP A 911 -18.76 -64.96 -37.37
C TRP A 911 -20.24 -65.08 -36.98
N GLY A 912 -20.67 -64.21 -36.06
CA GLY A 912 -22.07 -64.11 -35.62
C GLY A 912 -22.94 -63.42 -36.67
N GLY A 913 -23.11 -64.05 -37.84
CA GLY A 913 -23.85 -63.49 -38.98
C GLY A 913 -25.18 -62.83 -38.58
N ARG A 914 -25.29 -61.52 -38.87
CA ARG A 914 -26.51 -60.69 -38.92
C ARG A 914 -27.53 -60.93 -37.78
N GLY A 915 -27.06 -61.05 -36.54
CA GLY A 915 -27.91 -61.19 -35.35
C GLY A 915 -27.97 -59.99 -34.40
N GLN A 916 -27.08 -59.00 -34.54
CA GLN A 916 -26.97 -57.87 -33.58
C GLN A 916 -27.14 -56.48 -34.19
N ARG A 917 -27.69 -56.39 -35.41
CA ARG A 917 -27.97 -55.07 -36.04
C ARG A 917 -29.21 -54.36 -35.47
N ARG A 918 -29.74 -54.81 -34.32
CA ARG A 918 -30.96 -54.26 -33.72
C ARG A 918 -30.80 -53.63 -32.33
N GLU A 919 -29.64 -53.71 -31.68
CA GLU A 919 -29.46 -53.14 -30.33
C GLU A 919 -28.53 -51.93 -30.22
N GLN A 920 -27.81 -51.55 -31.29
CA GLN A 920 -27.02 -50.30 -31.29
C GLN A 920 -27.61 -49.17 -32.13
N ASN A 921 -28.78 -49.36 -32.75
CA ASN A 921 -29.44 -48.32 -33.54
C ASN A 921 -30.88 -47.99 -33.07
N ALA A 922 -31.20 -48.28 -31.81
CA ALA A 922 -32.44 -47.84 -31.17
C ALA A 922 -32.24 -46.46 -30.48
N GLY A 923 -31.70 -45.48 -31.23
CA GLY A 923 -31.54 -44.10 -30.75
C GLY A 923 -31.99 -43.03 -31.76
N GLN A 924 -32.27 -43.40 -33.01
CA GLN A 924 -32.75 -42.45 -34.02
C GLN A 924 -33.85 -43.06 -34.91
N ARG A 925 -35.12 -42.79 -34.60
CA ARG A 925 -35.92 -41.85 -35.43
C ARG A 925 -37.35 -41.62 -34.90
N ARG A 926 -37.57 -40.34 -34.56
CA ARG A 926 -38.75 -39.47 -34.76
C ARG A 926 -40.12 -39.89 -34.19
N GLY A 927 -40.58 -39.08 -33.23
CA GLY A 927 -42.00 -38.90 -32.91
C GLY A 927 -42.31 -37.47 -32.52
N LYS A 928 -43.05 -36.75 -33.38
CA LYS A 928 -43.77 -35.50 -33.06
C LYS A 928 -44.67 -35.71 -31.82
N PRO A 929 -44.93 -34.69 -30.99
CA PRO A 929 -45.86 -34.80 -29.88
C PRO A 929 -47.29 -34.49 -30.33
N GLN A 930 -48.23 -35.39 -30.04
CA GLN A 930 -49.64 -35.05 -30.02
C GLN A 930 -50.40 -35.92 -29.00
N GLY A 931 -51.04 -35.25 -28.05
CA GLY A 931 -52.39 -35.62 -27.61
C GLY A 931 -52.56 -36.68 -26.51
N ASN A 932 -52.63 -36.19 -25.27
CA ASN A 932 -53.78 -36.29 -24.37
C ASN A 932 -54.23 -37.63 -23.72
N ALA A 933 -54.60 -37.46 -22.44
CA ALA A 933 -55.67 -38.13 -21.69
C ALA A 933 -55.40 -39.46 -20.94
N ASP A 934 -55.34 -39.28 -19.61
CA ASP A 934 -56.25 -39.83 -18.58
C ASP A 934 -56.14 -41.25 -17.99
N ASN A 935 -56.25 -41.21 -16.65
CA ASN A 935 -56.93 -42.13 -15.71
C ASN A 935 -56.20 -43.43 -15.30
N ARG A 936 -56.23 -43.90 -14.04
CA ARG A 936 -57.10 -43.60 -12.87
C ARG A 936 -56.60 -44.31 -11.61
N GLY A 937 -57.04 -43.81 -10.45
CA GLY A 937 -57.34 -44.59 -9.23
C GLY A 937 -56.54 -44.11 -8.02
N LYS A 938 -57.11 -43.84 -6.82
CA LYS A 938 -58.41 -44.15 -6.22
C LYS A 938 -58.50 -43.35 -4.90
N GLY A 939 -59.69 -43.05 -4.38
CA GLY A 939 -59.89 -42.84 -2.93
C GLY A 939 -60.82 -41.71 -2.47
N ASP A 940 -62.11 -42.05 -2.36
CA ASP A 940 -63.13 -41.68 -1.35
C ASP A 940 -63.42 -40.26 -0.81
N ARG A 941 -64.73 -40.12 -0.53
CA ARG A 941 -65.61 -39.01 -0.08
C ARG A 941 -65.71 -38.93 1.48
N PRO A 942 -66.56 -38.09 2.15
CA PRO A 942 -67.37 -36.90 1.75
C PRO A 942 -67.52 -35.75 2.84
N LYS A 943 -68.36 -34.72 2.52
CA LYS A 943 -69.10 -33.73 3.37
C LYS A 943 -68.29 -32.56 4.01
N GLY A 944 -68.75 -31.31 4.13
CA GLY A 944 -69.99 -30.57 3.78
C GLY A 944 -70.05 -29.19 4.49
N LYS A 945 -70.71 -28.20 3.85
CA LYS A 945 -71.38 -26.96 4.36
C LYS A 945 -70.64 -25.96 5.30
N GLY A 946 -70.74 -24.65 4.98
CA GLY A 946 -70.92 -23.60 6.00
C GLY A 946 -70.46 -22.15 5.70
N LYS A 947 -71.40 -21.32 5.23
CA LYS A 947 -71.56 -19.83 5.31
C LYS A 947 -70.51 -18.93 6.03
N GLY A 948 -70.27 -17.75 5.45
CA GLY A 948 -69.97 -16.49 6.18
C GLY A 948 -69.36 -15.34 5.34
N LYS A 949 -70.17 -14.35 4.94
CA LYS A 949 -69.78 -12.99 4.45
C LYS A 949 -69.58 -12.04 5.67
N PRO A 950 -69.11 -10.76 5.57
CA PRO A 950 -69.04 -9.85 4.41
C PRO A 950 -67.81 -8.88 4.27
N ARG A 951 -67.71 -8.29 3.07
CA ARG A 951 -67.31 -6.91 2.63
C ARG A 951 -66.25 -6.06 3.39
N GLY A 952 -65.39 -5.41 2.57
CA GLY A 952 -64.88 -4.04 2.77
C GLY A 952 -63.46 -3.80 2.23
N GLU A 953 -63.31 -3.53 0.91
CA GLU A 953 -62.67 -2.32 0.32
C GLU A 953 -61.14 -2.15 0.51
N LYS A 954 -60.35 -2.40 -0.55
CA LYS A 954 -59.74 -1.40 -1.47
C LYS A 954 -58.69 -0.52 -0.76
N SER A 955 -57.40 -0.59 -1.11
CA SER A 955 -56.88 -0.02 -2.36
C SER A 955 -55.49 -0.55 -2.69
N SER A 956 -55.27 -0.77 -3.98
CA SER A 956 -54.09 -1.26 -4.69
C SER A 956 -52.99 -0.22 -4.86
N ASN A 957 -51.72 -0.65 -4.83
CA ASN A 957 -50.73 -0.16 -5.78
C ASN A 957 -49.62 -1.21 -6.04
N LYS A 958 -49.48 -1.62 -7.30
CA LYS A 958 -48.41 -2.48 -7.83
C LYS A 958 -47.52 -1.61 -8.74
N PRO A 959 -46.20 -1.82 -8.80
CA PRO A 959 -45.31 -1.05 -9.65
C PRO A 959 -45.09 -1.72 -11.02
N GLN A 960 -44.95 -0.90 -12.07
CA GLN A 960 -44.44 -1.30 -13.39
C GLN A 960 -43.22 -0.47 -13.79
N SER A 961 -42.29 -1.17 -14.42
CA SER A 961 -41.02 -0.76 -15.05
C SER A 961 -41.19 0.13 -16.28
N PHE A 962 -40.24 1.03 -16.55
CA PHE A 962 -40.00 1.56 -17.91
C PHE A 962 -38.52 1.85 -18.19
N GLU A 963 -38.09 1.39 -19.38
CA GLU A 963 -36.79 1.61 -20.04
C GLU A 963 -36.64 3.02 -20.64
N ALA A 964 -35.38 3.39 -20.90
CA ALA A 964 -34.92 4.69 -21.37
C ALA A 964 -34.92 4.85 -22.90
N LYS A 965 -35.24 6.08 -23.36
CA LYS A 965 -34.75 6.69 -24.61
C LYS A 965 -34.72 8.23 -24.47
N PRO A 966 -33.88 8.95 -25.26
CA PRO A 966 -33.23 10.20 -24.85
C PRO A 966 -34.08 11.46 -25.12
N ARG A 967 -33.89 12.52 -24.31
CA ARG A 967 -34.51 13.84 -24.49
C ARG A 967 -33.53 14.85 -25.10
N ARG A 968 -34.06 15.60 -26.08
CA ARG A 968 -33.45 16.70 -26.83
C ARG A 968 -33.03 17.88 -25.94
N GLU A 969 -31.93 18.52 -26.33
CA GLU A 969 -31.40 19.79 -25.83
C GLU A 969 -32.41 20.95 -26.05
N LYS A 970 -32.48 21.86 -25.07
CA LYS A 970 -33.23 23.12 -25.16
C LYS A 970 -32.30 24.26 -25.54
N GLN A 971 -32.82 25.13 -26.41
CA GLN A 971 -32.24 26.40 -26.86
C GLN A 971 -31.90 27.36 -25.70
N ILE A 972 -30.79 28.09 -25.89
CA ILE A 972 -30.30 29.15 -24.99
C ILE A 972 -31.12 30.42 -25.24
N ASP A 973 -31.48 31.07 -24.14
CA ASP A 973 -32.20 32.34 -24.04
C ASP A 973 -31.38 33.51 -24.63
N PRO A 974 -31.91 34.26 -25.61
CA PRO A 974 -31.18 35.33 -26.32
C PRO A 974 -30.92 36.61 -25.49
N ASP A 975 -31.42 36.72 -24.25
CA ASP A 975 -31.22 37.92 -23.41
C ASP A 975 -30.26 37.71 -22.21
N ASN A 976 -29.35 36.74 -22.29
CA ASN A 976 -28.32 36.55 -21.25
C ASN A 976 -27.10 37.49 -21.47
N PRO A 977 -26.82 38.43 -20.54
CA PRO A 977 -25.76 39.45 -20.67
C PRO A 977 -24.32 38.92 -20.60
N PHE A 978 -24.10 37.61 -20.46
CA PHE A 978 -22.76 37.01 -20.40
C PHE A 978 -22.19 36.52 -21.76
N ALA A 979 -22.94 36.64 -22.86
CA ALA A 979 -22.48 36.22 -24.19
C ALA A 979 -21.57 37.24 -24.92
N ALA A 980 -21.47 38.48 -24.41
CA ALA A 980 -20.70 39.55 -25.06
C ALA A 980 -19.21 39.61 -24.70
N ALA A 981 -18.73 38.79 -23.75
CA ALA A 981 -17.34 38.82 -23.28
C ALA A 981 -16.44 37.70 -23.87
N LEU A 982 -16.99 36.82 -24.73
CA LEU A 982 -16.30 35.62 -25.23
C LEU A 982 -16.06 35.60 -26.75
N SER A 983 -16.39 36.67 -27.49
CA SER A 983 -16.19 36.77 -28.94
C SER A 983 -14.84 37.37 -29.36
N GLY A 984 -13.90 37.51 -28.41
CA GLY A 984 -12.72 38.36 -28.57
C GLY A 984 -11.36 37.68 -28.77
N PHE A 985 -11.23 36.39 -29.12
CA PHE A 985 -9.92 35.81 -29.45
C PHE A 985 -10.01 34.69 -30.49
N LYS A 986 -9.47 34.92 -31.69
CA LYS A 986 -9.10 33.90 -32.67
C LYS A 986 -7.61 34.05 -33.02
N PRO A 987 -6.95 32.94 -33.42
CA PRO A 987 -5.54 32.72 -33.18
C PRO A 987 -4.62 33.23 -34.30
N LYS A 988 -3.40 33.62 -33.90
CA LYS A 988 -2.17 33.37 -34.65
C LYS A 988 -1.14 32.80 -33.69
#